data_AF-A0A4S2FCR4-F1
#
_entry.id   AF-A0A4S2FCR4-F1
#
_cell.length_a   1.000
_cell.length_b   1.000
_cell.length_c   1.000
_cell.angle_alpha   90.00
_cell.angle_beta   90.00
_cell.angle_gamma   90.00
#
_symmetry.space_group_name_H-M   'P 1'
#
loop_
_entity.id
_entity.type
_entity.pdbx_description
1 polymer ?
#
loop_
_entity_poly.entity_id
_entity_poly.type
_entity_poly.pdbx_seq_one_letter_code
_entity_poly.pdbx_strand_id
1 'polypeptide(L)'
;MDKVTEMYGTNVFNEQTMRQRLPKETFKELEKTIQDGKPLNIKIANAVAHAMKVWAIEKGATHFTHWFQPMTGVTAEKHDSFINPQDDGTVIMEFSGKELIKGEPDASSFPNGGLRATFEARGYTAWDPTSYAFIKNGVLCIPTAFCSYTGFALDKKTPLLRSMEAISRQALRVLKLFGNEDVRSVKTTLGPEQEYFLVDKQYFEQRKDLIYTGRTLFGAPAPKNQEMEDHYFGTIKSRVQKFMNELNEELWKLGISAKTEHNEVAPAQHELAPVFSTTNIAVDHNQLTMEIIQRVAKKHDLVALLHEKPFDGINGSGKHNNWSISTDTGVNLLEPGDTPYENAQFLLFLTAIIKAVDEHQDLLRLAVATAGNDHRLGANEAPPAIISIFLGDELTAVLESIENDTTYDGVGKELMKIGADVLPKFTKDTTDRNRTSPFAFTGNKFEFRMPGSALSVAQPNIMLNTVIADVLCDFANELENADDFESALHALIQRTLKQHKRIVFNGNGYDDAWVEEAKRRGLLNLKTTVDALPYSILPENIALFERQGVLRRDEIVSRYEIMMEEYTKVLNIEALTMIDMAKKQILPSIVRFEKELADTIVLKRAVLETLPSSYETGTLEAISTAMEQAFAALKALEVKVAELHQIDDFELAAAFVRDVIIPAMDSLRAPCDQLEMLTDTELWPFPTYGKLLFGII
;
A
#
# COMPACT_ATOMS: atom_id res chain seq x y z
N MET A 1 32.04 17.16 8.21
CA MET A 1 30.82 16.79 7.47
C MET A 1 29.76 16.46 8.50
N ASP A 2 28.48 16.54 8.14
CA ASP A 2 27.38 16.24 9.07
C ASP A 2 27.23 14.70 9.21
N LYS A 3 26.90 14.21 10.40
CA LYS A 3 26.74 12.78 10.72
C LYS A 3 25.74 12.10 9.76
N VAL A 4 24.68 12.81 9.36
CA VAL A 4 23.68 12.27 8.41
C VAL A 4 24.28 12.12 7.01
N THR A 5 25.04 13.12 6.53
CA THR A 5 25.68 13.06 5.21
C THR A 5 26.72 11.95 5.10
N GLU A 6 27.37 11.58 6.20
CA GLU A 6 28.31 10.44 6.24
C GLU A 6 27.59 9.09 6.31
N MET A 7 26.38 9.03 6.89
CA MET A 7 25.59 7.81 7.05
C MET A 7 24.76 7.45 5.81
N TYR A 8 24.32 8.47 5.07
CA TYR A 8 23.36 8.30 3.98
C TYR A 8 23.89 7.37 2.88
N GLY A 9 23.13 6.33 2.54
CA GLY A 9 23.46 5.36 1.49
C GLY A 9 24.68 4.50 1.79
N THR A 10 25.20 4.48 3.02
CA THR A 10 26.41 3.72 3.38
C THR A 10 26.28 2.20 3.22
N ASN A 11 25.05 1.68 3.18
CA ASN A 11 24.74 0.27 2.93
C ASN A 11 24.19 0.04 1.52
N VAL A 12 24.45 0.94 0.57
CA VAL A 12 23.97 0.82 -0.81
C VAL A 12 25.14 0.84 -1.79
N PHE A 13 25.17 -0.09 -2.74
CA PHE A 13 26.11 -0.12 -3.85
C PHE A 13 25.65 0.83 -4.97
N ASN A 14 25.50 2.11 -4.62
CA ASN A 14 25.00 3.18 -5.48
C ASN A 14 26.04 3.64 -6.52
N GLU A 15 25.66 4.60 -7.37
CA GLU A 15 26.53 5.16 -8.41
C GLU A 15 27.89 5.64 -7.88
N GLN A 16 27.90 6.36 -6.76
CA GLN A 16 29.14 6.82 -6.13
C GLN A 16 30.06 5.65 -5.75
N THR A 17 29.51 4.62 -5.10
CA THR A 17 30.24 3.42 -4.73
C THR A 17 30.74 2.68 -5.97
N MET A 18 29.88 2.52 -6.98
CA MET A 18 30.24 1.90 -8.25
C MET A 18 31.39 2.63 -8.94
N ARG A 19 31.36 3.97 -8.99
CA ARG A 19 32.41 4.80 -9.59
C ARG A 19 33.75 4.69 -8.85
N GLN A 20 33.73 4.47 -7.54
CA GLN A 20 34.93 4.28 -6.73
C GLN A 20 35.54 2.87 -6.87
N ARG A 21 34.68 1.86 -7.08
CA ARG A 21 35.07 0.44 -7.01
C ARG A 21 35.29 -0.20 -8.39
N LEU A 22 34.63 0.30 -9.43
CA LEU A 22 34.72 -0.23 -10.78
C LEU A 22 35.76 0.51 -11.62
N PRO A 23 36.44 -0.18 -12.56
CA PRO A 23 37.22 0.49 -13.58
C PRO A 23 36.36 1.50 -14.37
N LYS A 24 36.93 2.66 -14.73
CA LYS A 24 36.23 3.77 -15.39
C LYS A 24 35.44 3.34 -16.63
N GLU A 25 36.02 2.49 -17.48
CA GLU A 25 35.38 2.03 -18.71
C GLU A 25 34.26 1.01 -18.43
N THR A 26 34.43 0.12 -17.45
CA THR A 26 33.37 -0.80 -16.98
C THR A 26 32.17 -0.05 -16.43
N PHE A 27 32.41 0.99 -15.63
CA PHE A 27 31.34 1.83 -15.07
C PHE A 27 30.53 2.54 -16.15
N LYS A 28 31.21 3.18 -17.13
CA LYS A 28 30.53 3.83 -18.27
C LYS A 28 29.73 2.85 -19.12
N GLU A 29 30.27 1.65 -19.36
CA GLU A 29 29.57 0.63 -20.14
C GLU A 29 28.35 0.10 -19.38
N LEU A 30 28.44 -0.05 -18.05
CA LEU A 30 27.30 -0.38 -17.20
C LEU A 30 26.22 0.70 -17.24
N GLU A 31 26.57 1.97 -17.03
CA GLU A 31 25.63 3.10 -17.12
C GLU A 31 24.93 3.13 -18.47
N LYS A 32 25.69 3.01 -19.56
CA LYS A 32 25.13 2.97 -20.91
C LYS A 32 24.20 1.78 -21.11
N THR A 33 24.54 0.61 -20.57
CA THR A 33 23.71 -0.60 -20.67
C THR A 33 22.37 -0.40 -19.94
N ILE A 34 22.40 0.22 -18.76
CA ILE A 34 21.21 0.57 -17.96
C ILE A 34 20.35 1.61 -18.70
N GLN A 35 20.97 2.66 -19.24
CA GLN A 35 20.29 3.73 -19.98
C GLN A 35 19.67 3.21 -21.29
N ASP A 36 20.37 2.36 -22.02
CA ASP A 36 19.91 1.80 -23.30
C ASP A 36 18.96 0.60 -23.12
N GLY A 37 18.71 0.12 -21.89
CA GLY A 37 17.89 -1.06 -21.61
C GLY A 37 18.45 -2.36 -22.21
N LYS A 38 19.77 -2.49 -22.34
CA LYS A 38 20.41 -3.63 -23.02
C LYS A 38 20.75 -4.76 -22.05
N PRO A 39 20.83 -6.02 -22.52
CA PRO A 39 21.33 -7.13 -21.71
C PRO A 39 22.78 -6.90 -21.26
N LEU A 40 23.08 -7.24 -20.00
CA LEU A 40 24.41 -7.07 -19.44
C LEU A 40 25.40 -8.09 -20.02
N ASN A 41 26.53 -7.60 -20.54
CA ASN A 41 27.63 -8.46 -20.97
C ASN A 41 28.25 -9.18 -19.77
N ILE A 42 28.48 -10.49 -19.91
CA ILE A 42 29.07 -11.33 -18.85
C ILE A 42 30.42 -10.81 -18.33
N LYS A 43 31.22 -10.14 -19.17
CA LYS A 43 32.48 -9.52 -18.74
C LYS A 43 32.25 -8.39 -17.74
N ILE A 44 31.25 -7.53 -18.00
CA ILE A 44 30.85 -6.44 -17.10
C ILE A 44 30.25 -7.06 -15.83
N ALA A 45 29.37 -8.05 -15.98
CA ALA A 45 28.73 -8.71 -14.85
C ALA A 45 29.74 -9.32 -13.87
N ASN A 46 30.78 -9.98 -14.36
CA ASN A 46 31.85 -10.52 -13.50
C ASN A 46 32.62 -9.41 -12.76
N ALA A 47 32.91 -8.29 -13.44
CA ALA A 47 33.59 -7.16 -12.80
C ALA A 47 32.71 -6.51 -11.72
N VAL A 48 31.41 -6.36 -11.99
CA VAL A 48 30.42 -5.82 -11.04
C VAL A 48 30.23 -6.76 -9.86
N ALA A 49 30.03 -8.07 -10.10
CA ALA A 49 29.89 -9.07 -9.05
C ALA A 49 31.11 -9.09 -8.13
N HIS A 50 32.32 -9.07 -8.70
CA HIS A 50 33.54 -9.01 -7.89
C HIS A 50 33.60 -7.75 -7.02
N ALA A 51 33.31 -6.58 -7.59
CA ALA A 51 33.31 -5.32 -6.85
C ALA A 51 32.24 -5.27 -5.76
N MET A 52 31.01 -5.74 -6.05
CA MET A 52 29.91 -5.86 -5.09
C MET A 52 30.28 -6.78 -3.93
N LYS A 53 30.87 -7.96 -4.22
CA LYS A 53 31.32 -8.91 -3.21
C LYS A 53 32.37 -8.30 -2.29
N VAL A 54 33.42 -7.70 -2.85
CA VAL A 54 34.50 -7.08 -2.05
C VAL A 54 33.94 -5.99 -1.15
N TRP A 55 33.12 -5.09 -1.70
CA TRP A 55 32.42 -4.06 -0.91
C TRP A 55 31.54 -4.66 0.19
N ALA A 56 30.80 -5.72 -0.10
CA ALA A 56 29.91 -6.36 0.86
C ALA A 56 30.68 -7.04 2.01
N ILE A 57 31.75 -7.76 1.69
CA ILE A 57 32.61 -8.42 2.69
C ILE A 57 33.29 -7.39 3.60
N GLU A 58 33.76 -6.26 3.05
CA GLU A 58 34.33 -5.16 3.86
C GLU A 58 33.31 -4.56 4.85
N LYS A 59 32.02 -4.65 4.52
CA LYS A 59 30.90 -4.24 5.38
C LYS A 59 30.43 -5.36 6.31
N GLY A 60 31.12 -6.50 6.33
CA GLY A 60 30.82 -7.65 7.19
C GLY A 60 29.77 -8.60 6.62
N ALA A 61 29.40 -8.48 5.34
CA ALA A 61 28.48 -9.42 4.72
C ALA A 61 29.13 -10.78 4.51
N THR A 62 28.40 -11.84 4.84
CA THR A 62 28.86 -13.24 4.69
C THR A 62 28.08 -13.99 3.63
N HIS A 63 26.89 -13.49 3.30
CA HIS A 63 25.96 -14.10 2.34
C HIS A 63 25.52 -13.06 1.31
N PHE A 64 24.95 -13.54 0.21
CA PHE A 64 24.18 -12.76 -0.73
C PHE A 64 22.79 -13.39 -0.95
N THR A 65 21.88 -12.61 -1.49
CA THR A 65 20.54 -13.06 -1.83
C THR A 65 19.99 -12.31 -3.03
N HIS A 66 19.22 -13.02 -3.85
CA HIS A 66 18.31 -12.42 -4.80
C HIS A 66 17.07 -11.99 -4.02
N TRP A 67 16.89 -10.67 -3.87
CA TRP A 67 15.77 -10.06 -3.16
C TRP A 67 14.67 -9.74 -4.17
N PHE A 68 13.49 -10.34 -4.00
CA PHE A 68 12.37 -10.18 -4.94
C PHE A 68 11.02 -10.08 -4.22
N GLN A 69 10.01 -9.64 -4.95
CA GLN A 69 8.66 -9.38 -4.44
C GLN A 69 7.65 -10.33 -5.10
N PRO A 70 7.45 -11.55 -4.58
CA PRO A 70 6.45 -12.49 -5.09
C PRO A 70 5.03 -11.96 -4.88
N MET A 71 4.05 -12.72 -5.36
CA MET A 71 2.63 -12.37 -5.27
C MET A 71 2.05 -12.32 -3.85
N THR A 72 2.79 -12.77 -2.82
CA THR A 72 2.38 -12.79 -1.42
C THR A 72 2.36 -11.41 -0.74
N GLY A 73 2.74 -10.33 -1.44
CA GLY A 73 2.74 -8.97 -0.90
C GLY A 73 3.96 -8.57 -0.07
N VAL A 74 4.73 -9.55 0.42
CA VAL A 74 6.00 -9.36 1.15
C VAL A 74 7.21 -9.77 0.30
N THR A 75 8.40 -9.34 0.70
CA THR A 75 9.65 -9.71 0.00
C THR A 75 10.13 -11.11 0.38
N ALA A 76 10.82 -11.78 -0.55
CA ALA A 76 11.41 -13.09 -0.33
C ALA A 76 12.93 -13.08 -0.55
N GLU A 77 13.63 -13.93 0.20
CA GLU A 77 15.08 -14.04 0.21
C GLU A 77 15.50 -15.51 0.37
N LYS A 78 16.56 -15.89 -0.34
CA LYS A 78 17.34 -17.12 -0.10
C LYS A 78 18.79 -16.73 0.10
N HIS A 79 19.37 -17.04 1.26
CA HIS A 79 20.73 -16.62 1.60
C HIS A 79 21.74 -17.67 1.18
N ASP A 80 22.56 -17.34 0.20
CA ASP A 80 23.67 -18.15 -0.27
C ASP A 80 24.98 -17.57 0.28
N SER A 81 25.85 -18.41 0.84
CA SER A 81 27.14 -17.96 1.35
C SER A 81 28.09 -17.67 0.20
N PHE A 82 28.99 -16.70 0.37
CA PHE A 82 30.10 -16.50 -0.58
C PHE A 82 31.14 -17.63 -0.53
N ILE A 83 31.07 -18.53 0.46
CA ILE A 83 32.04 -19.61 0.65
C ILE A 83 32.01 -20.58 -0.54
N ASN A 84 33.17 -20.75 -1.16
CA ASN A 84 33.43 -21.80 -2.14
C ASN A 84 34.62 -22.67 -1.69
N PRO A 85 34.38 -23.91 -1.21
CA PRO A 85 35.44 -24.84 -0.80
C PRO A 85 36.39 -25.16 -1.96
N GLN A 86 37.68 -25.30 -1.65
CA GLN A 86 38.71 -25.71 -2.61
C GLN A 86 39.12 -27.17 -2.35
N ASP A 87 39.70 -27.82 -3.36
CA ASP A 87 40.15 -29.22 -3.30
C ASP A 87 41.21 -29.46 -2.21
N ASP A 88 41.93 -28.42 -1.79
CA ASP A 88 42.95 -28.48 -0.74
C ASP A 88 42.39 -28.32 0.69
N GLY A 89 41.07 -28.22 0.83
CA GLY A 89 40.38 -28.05 2.11
C GLY A 89 40.35 -26.59 2.62
N THR A 90 40.88 -25.64 1.86
CA THR A 90 40.73 -24.20 2.15
C THR A 90 39.42 -23.66 1.57
N VAL A 91 39.07 -22.43 1.92
CA VAL A 91 37.87 -21.73 1.43
C VAL A 91 38.27 -20.41 0.81
N ILE A 92 37.66 -20.10 -0.33
CA ILE A 92 37.69 -18.76 -0.91
C ILE A 92 36.29 -18.17 -0.92
N MET A 93 36.21 -16.84 -0.90
CA MET A 93 34.95 -16.13 -1.06
C MET A 93 34.75 -15.81 -2.55
N GLU A 94 33.73 -16.37 -3.18
CA GLU A 94 33.41 -16.18 -4.59
C GLU A 94 31.99 -15.60 -4.77
N PHE A 95 31.83 -14.80 -5.82
CA PHE A 95 30.54 -14.34 -6.30
C PHE A 95 30.72 -14.00 -7.78
N SER A 96 30.11 -14.78 -8.64
CA SER A 96 30.30 -14.70 -10.09
C SER A 96 29.25 -13.80 -10.76
N GLY A 97 29.57 -13.30 -11.95
CA GLY A 97 28.61 -12.56 -12.77
C GLY A 97 27.39 -13.41 -13.18
N LYS A 98 27.53 -14.75 -13.21
CA LYS A 98 26.41 -15.66 -13.46
C LYS A 98 25.41 -15.63 -12.31
N GLU A 99 25.92 -15.71 -11.07
CA GLU A 99 25.10 -15.63 -9.86
C GLU A 99 24.53 -14.24 -9.63
N LEU A 100 25.20 -13.19 -10.10
CA LEU A 100 24.65 -11.83 -10.09
C LEU A 100 23.47 -11.70 -11.06
N ILE A 101 23.64 -12.09 -12.33
CA ILE A 101 22.60 -11.90 -13.35
C ILE A 101 21.37 -12.74 -13.04
N LYS A 102 21.57 -13.98 -12.55
CA LYS A 102 20.51 -14.97 -12.45
C LYS A 102 20.62 -15.82 -11.19
N GLY A 103 19.50 -15.97 -10.49
CA GLY A 103 19.31 -16.99 -9.46
C GLY A 103 18.30 -18.06 -9.89
N GLU A 104 18.28 -19.17 -9.16
CA GLU A 104 17.34 -20.28 -9.34
C GLU A 104 16.72 -20.64 -7.98
N PRO A 105 15.66 -19.92 -7.54
CA PRO A 105 14.91 -20.30 -6.35
C PRO A 105 13.90 -21.42 -6.67
N ASP A 106 13.46 -22.10 -5.60
CA ASP A 106 12.27 -22.96 -5.66
C ASP A 106 11.02 -22.08 -5.69
N ALA A 107 10.30 -22.13 -6.81
CA ALA A 107 9.09 -21.38 -7.07
C ALA A 107 7.82 -22.11 -6.64
N SER A 108 7.89 -23.39 -6.22
CA SER A 108 6.69 -24.23 -5.95
C SER A 108 5.87 -23.74 -4.76
N SER A 109 6.54 -23.15 -3.77
CA SER A 109 5.92 -22.67 -2.54
C SER A 109 5.29 -21.28 -2.66
N PHE A 110 5.43 -20.59 -3.81
CA PHE A 110 4.81 -19.28 -4.03
C PHE A 110 3.46 -19.42 -4.75
N PRO A 111 2.47 -18.57 -4.40
CA PRO A 111 1.20 -18.52 -5.11
C PRO A 111 1.42 -18.31 -6.61
N ASN A 112 0.80 -19.17 -7.42
CA ASN A 112 0.99 -19.17 -8.86
C ASN A 112 -0.30 -19.38 -9.67
N GLY A 113 -1.49 -19.51 -9.03
CA GLY A 113 -2.80 -19.51 -9.69
C GLY A 113 -2.86 -20.43 -10.91
N GLY A 114 -2.46 -21.69 -10.72
CA GLY A 114 -2.48 -22.69 -11.79
C GLY A 114 -1.44 -22.54 -12.92
N LEU A 115 -0.60 -21.49 -12.94
CA LEU A 115 0.45 -21.30 -13.97
C LEU A 115 1.56 -22.34 -13.94
N ARG A 116 1.56 -23.21 -12.93
CA ARG A 116 2.56 -24.26 -12.74
C ARG A 116 1.88 -25.55 -12.33
N ALA A 117 2.39 -26.66 -12.83
CA ALA A 117 2.01 -27.96 -12.31
C ALA A 117 2.58 -28.15 -10.91
N THR A 118 1.82 -28.81 -10.02
CA THR A 118 2.17 -28.98 -8.59
C THR A 118 3.48 -29.73 -8.33
N PHE A 119 4.00 -30.50 -9.31
CA PHE A 119 5.26 -31.23 -9.20
C PHE A 119 6.48 -30.46 -9.75
N GLU A 120 6.28 -29.29 -10.37
CA GLU A 120 7.37 -28.50 -10.94
C GLU A 120 7.84 -27.45 -9.92
N ALA A 121 9.16 -27.37 -9.66
CA ALA A 121 9.74 -26.48 -8.63
C ALA A 121 10.55 -25.30 -9.18
N ARG A 122 11.02 -25.36 -10.42
CA ARG A 122 11.96 -24.36 -10.95
C ARG A 122 11.32 -23.00 -11.25
N GLY A 123 11.92 -21.94 -10.74
CA GLY A 123 11.74 -20.55 -11.18
C GLY A 123 13.08 -19.84 -11.35
N TYR A 124 13.04 -18.59 -11.82
CA TYR A 124 14.25 -17.81 -12.07
C TYR A 124 14.13 -16.41 -11.50
N THR A 125 15.21 -15.92 -10.90
CA THR A 125 15.37 -14.50 -10.59
C THR A 125 16.34 -13.87 -11.58
N ALA A 126 16.08 -12.62 -11.96
CA ALA A 126 16.94 -11.83 -12.83
C ALA A 126 17.23 -10.48 -12.18
N TRP A 127 18.51 -10.09 -12.10
CA TRP A 127 18.90 -8.82 -11.50
C TRP A 127 18.29 -7.63 -12.25
N ASP A 128 17.67 -6.72 -11.50
CA ASP A 128 17.26 -5.40 -11.98
C ASP A 128 18.39 -4.38 -11.70
N PRO A 129 19.19 -3.98 -12.70
CA PRO A 129 20.28 -3.03 -12.52
C PRO A 129 19.80 -1.58 -12.36
N THR A 130 18.50 -1.31 -12.51
CA THR A 130 17.91 0.02 -12.28
C THR A 130 17.58 0.26 -10.81
N SER A 131 17.71 -0.77 -9.96
CA SER A 131 17.63 -0.69 -8.50
C SER A 131 18.96 -1.13 -7.88
N TYR A 132 19.47 -0.36 -6.92
CA TYR A 132 20.79 -0.60 -6.36
C TYR A 132 20.79 -1.79 -5.40
N ALA A 133 21.84 -2.62 -5.49
CA ALA A 133 22.11 -3.62 -4.46
C ALA A 133 22.42 -2.96 -3.12
N PHE A 134 22.01 -3.59 -2.02
CA PHE A 134 22.15 -3.05 -0.67
C PHE A 134 22.56 -4.13 0.32
N ILE A 135 23.04 -3.73 1.50
CA ILE A 135 23.36 -4.65 2.58
C ILE A 135 22.33 -4.51 3.68
N LYS A 136 21.73 -5.63 4.05
CA LYS A 136 20.81 -5.75 5.17
C LYS A 136 21.21 -6.99 5.94
N ASN A 137 21.40 -6.87 7.26
CA ASN A 137 21.65 -8.01 8.16
C ASN A 137 22.91 -8.83 7.86
N GLY A 138 23.96 -8.20 7.32
CA GLY A 138 25.16 -8.93 6.91
C GLY A 138 24.94 -9.78 5.64
N VAL A 139 23.92 -9.44 4.84
CA VAL A 139 23.62 -10.09 3.57
C VAL A 139 23.59 -9.04 2.46
N LEU A 140 24.30 -9.31 1.36
CA LEU A 140 24.19 -8.54 0.12
C LEU A 140 22.87 -8.88 -0.57
N CYS A 141 21.95 -7.94 -0.62
CA CYS A 141 20.64 -8.07 -1.26
C CYS A 141 20.68 -7.49 -2.67
N ILE A 142 20.31 -8.29 -3.66
CA ILE A 142 20.32 -7.95 -5.08
C ILE A 142 18.86 -7.85 -5.54
N PRO A 143 18.33 -6.64 -5.84
CA PRO A 143 16.96 -6.47 -6.31
C PRO A 143 16.72 -7.22 -7.62
N THR A 144 15.72 -8.10 -7.66
CA THR A 144 15.50 -9.01 -8.78
C THR A 144 14.04 -9.11 -9.18
N ALA A 145 13.82 -9.31 -10.48
CA ALA A 145 12.55 -9.77 -11.04
C ALA A 145 12.46 -11.30 -10.90
N PHE A 146 11.27 -11.85 -10.67
CA PHE A 146 11.03 -13.27 -10.47
C PHE A 146 9.97 -13.82 -11.43
N CYS A 147 10.33 -14.89 -12.15
CA CYS A 147 9.48 -15.50 -13.17
C CYS A 147 9.46 -17.03 -13.10
N SER A 148 8.41 -17.61 -13.68
CA SER A 148 8.24 -19.05 -13.84
C SER A 148 9.29 -19.63 -14.79
N TYR A 149 9.41 -20.96 -14.81
CA TYR A 149 10.21 -21.68 -15.81
C TYR A 149 9.83 -21.33 -17.25
N THR A 150 8.55 -21.05 -17.51
CA THR A 150 7.99 -20.69 -18.82
C THR A 150 8.06 -19.18 -19.12
N GLY A 151 8.59 -18.37 -18.19
CA GLY A 151 8.79 -16.93 -18.36
C GLY A 151 7.59 -16.05 -18.00
N PHE A 152 6.57 -16.58 -17.31
CA PHE A 152 5.48 -15.79 -16.75
C PHE A 152 5.93 -15.04 -15.50
N ALA A 153 5.48 -13.81 -15.32
CA ALA A 153 5.79 -12.98 -14.16
C ALA A 153 5.04 -13.47 -12.92
N LEU A 154 5.80 -14.01 -11.94
CA LEU A 154 5.29 -14.48 -10.64
C LEU A 154 5.55 -13.46 -9.52
N ASP A 155 5.79 -12.22 -9.92
CA ASP A 155 6.20 -11.13 -9.04
C ASP A 155 5.45 -9.83 -9.34
N LYS A 156 5.70 -8.82 -8.51
CA LYS A 156 5.18 -7.47 -8.73
C LYS A 156 6.18 -6.56 -9.47
N LYS A 157 7.45 -6.94 -9.52
CA LYS A 157 8.52 -6.14 -10.14
C LYS A 157 8.45 -6.19 -11.67
N THR A 158 8.29 -7.38 -12.27
CA THR A 158 8.26 -7.51 -13.73
C THR A 158 7.12 -6.70 -14.37
N PRO A 159 5.87 -6.80 -13.91
CA PRO A 159 4.77 -6.00 -14.49
C PRO A 159 4.95 -4.50 -14.25
N LEU A 160 5.57 -4.10 -13.13
CA LEU A 160 5.88 -2.70 -12.85
C LEU A 160 6.88 -2.13 -13.85
N LEU A 161 7.98 -2.84 -14.12
CA LEU A 161 8.97 -2.42 -15.11
C LEU A 161 8.35 -2.32 -16.51
N ARG A 162 7.52 -3.29 -16.89
CA ARG A 162 6.78 -3.26 -18.17
C ARG A 162 5.79 -2.09 -18.25
N SER A 163 5.09 -1.76 -17.17
CA SER A 163 4.15 -0.62 -17.16
C SER A 163 4.87 0.72 -17.26
N MET A 164 6.05 0.84 -16.62
CA MET A 164 6.92 2.01 -16.75
C MET A 164 7.45 2.17 -18.18
N GLU A 165 7.82 1.06 -18.84
CA GLU A 165 8.20 1.08 -20.25
C GLU A 165 7.03 1.46 -21.17
N ALA A 166 5.83 0.93 -20.90
CA ALA A 166 4.62 1.23 -21.67
C ALA A 166 4.29 2.73 -21.62
N ILE A 167 4.22 3.33 -20.43
CA ILE A 167 3.93 4.76 -20.31
C ILE A 167 5.04 5.62 -20.90
N SER A 168 6.32 5.23 -20.73
CA SER A 168 7.44 5.94 -21.33
C SER A 168 7.36 5.96 -22.86
N ARG A 169 7.08 4.81 -23.48
CA ARG A 169 6.93 4.67 -24.93
C ARG A 169 5.84 5.59 -25.48
N GLN A 170 4.65 5.59 -24.87
CA GLN A 170 3.52 6.37 -25.37
C GLN A 170 3.68 7.87 -25.06
N ALA A 171 4.20 8.22 -23.89
CA ALA A 171 4.50 9.61 -23.55
C ALA A 171 5.56 10.22 -24.50
N LEU A 172 6.60 9.46 -24.88
CA LEU A 172 7.59 9.93 -25.85
C LEU A 172 7.00 10.24 -27.23
N ARG A 173 6.01 9.46 -27.68
CA ARG A 173 5.29 9.74 -28.94
C ARG A 173 4.59 11.09 -28.88
N VAL A 174 3.86 11.33 -27.79
CA VAL A 174 3.18 12.60 -27.54
C VAL A 174 4.18 13.76 -27.44
N LEU A 175 5.27 13.61 -26.68
CA LEU A 175 6.25 14.67 -26.45
C LEU A 175 6.97 15.14 -27.74
N LYS A 176 7.18 14.23 -28.69
CA LYS A 176 7.74 14.57 -30.01
C LYS A 176 6.84 15.52 -30.80
N LEU A 177 5.52 15.37 -30.67
CA LEU A 177 4.55 16.27 -31.32
C LEU A 177 4.65 17.70 -30.78
N PHE A 178 5.06 17.86 -29.52
CA PHE A 178 5.35 19.17 -28.91
C PHE A 178 6.79 19.67 -29.16
N GLY A 179 7.57 18.98 -30.01
CA GLY A 179 8.93 19.38 -30.39
C GLY A 179 10.04 19.01 -29.39
N ASN A 180 9.75 18.16 -28.40
CA ASN A 180 10.74 17.69 -27.42
C ASN A 180 11.59 16.52 -27.97
N GLU A 181 12.44 16.80 -28.96
CA GLU A 181 13.26 15.79 -29.66
C GLU A 181 14.48 15.29 -28.85
N ASP A 182 14.87 16.00 -27.80
CA ASP A 182 16.01 15.67 -26.95
C ASP A 182 15.67 14.70 -25.80
N VAL A 183 14.37 14.54 -25.50
CA VAL A 183 13.86 13.62 -24.47
C VAL A 183 13.98 12.17 -24.93
N ARG A 184 14.68 11.33 -24.16
CA ARG A 184 14.93 9.92 -24.53
C ARG A 184 14.11 8.94 -23.72
N SER A 185 13.68 9.34 -22.52
CA SER A 185 12.83 8.51 -21.67
C SER A 185 11.95 9.37 -20.78
N VAL A 186 10.78 8.82 -20.44
CA VAL A 186 9.88 9.40 -19.45
C VAL A 186 9.79 8.42 -18.28
N LYS A 187 9.89 8.94 -17.06
CA LYS A 187 9.88 8.15 -15.83
C LYS A 187 8.74 8.63 -14.94
N THR A 188 8.03 7.70 -14.35
CA THR A 188 7.07 8.02 -13.30
C THR A 188 7.79 8.13 -11.95
N THR A 189 7.37 9.07 -11.12
CA THR A 189 7.88 9.27 -9.76
C THR A 189 6.81 8.91 -8.73
N LEU A 190 7.26 8.46 -7.56
CA LEU A 190 6.39 8.02 -6.48
C LEU A 190 6.95 8.45 -5.12
N GLY A 191 6.10 9.07 -4.30
CA GLY A 191 6.32 9.35 -2.88
C GLY A 191 5.24 8.68 -2.03
N PRO A 192 5.47 7.48 -1.47
CA PRO A 192 4.49 6.79 -0.65
C PRO A 192 4.53 7.30 0.80
N GLU A 193 3.39 7.75 1.33
CA GLU A 193 3.22 8.12 2.75
C GLU A 193 2.81 6.86 3.52
N GLN A 194 3.61 6.41 4.50
CA GLN A 194 3.38 5.14 5.20
C GLN A 194 2.80 5.40 6.59
N GLU A 195 1.52 5.09 6.77
CA GLU A 195 0.89 5.06 8.10
C GLU A 195 1.04 3.69 8.77
N TYR A 196 1.08 3.69 10.10
CA TYR A 196 1.15 2.50 10.93
C TYR A 196 0.74 2.79 12.39
N PHE A 197 0.36 1.75 13.13
CA PHE A 197 0.17 1.83 14.58
C PHE A 197 1.37 1.24 15.33
N LEU A 198 1.68 1.77 16.50
CA LEU A 198 2.58 1.15 17.47
C LEU A 198 1.77 0.60 18.64
N VAL A 199 2.14 -0.57 19.14
CA VAL A 199 1.62 -1.13 20.40
C VAL A 199 2.76 -1.60 21.28
N ASP A 200 2.57 -1.56 22.59
CA ASP A 200 3.52 -2.18 23.51
C ASP A 200 3.57 -3.70 23.26
N LYS A 201 4.78 -4.24 23.12
CA LYS A 201 5.01 -5.65 22.82
C LYS A 201 4.39 -6.58 23.88
N GLN A 202 4.42 -6.21 25.16
CA GLN A 202 3.83 -7.02 26.22
C GLN A 202 2.31 -7.19 26.04
N TYR A 203 1.62 -6.13 25.61
CA TYR A 203 0.18 -6.20 25.36
C TYR A 203 -0.13 -6.92 24.04
N PHE A 204 0.69 -6.73 23.01
CA PHE A 204 0.59 -7.47 21.76
C PHE A 204 0.70 -8.98 21.95
N GLU A 205 1.67 -9.45 22.74
CA GLU A 205 1.90 -10.87 23.01
C GLU A 205 0.72 -11.57 23.71
N GLN A 206 -0.17 -10.81 24.35
CA GLN A 206 -1.38 -11.32 25.00
C GLN A 206 -2.60 -11.37 24.06
N ARG A 207 -2.49 -10.87 22.83
CA ARG A 207 -3.58 -10.73 21.85
C ARG A 207 -3.34 -11.64 20.65
N LYS A 208 -3.90 -12.86 20.70
CA LYS A 208 -3.78 -13.85 19.60
C LYS A 208 -4.31 -13.33 18.28
N ASP A 209 -5.39 -12.56 18.30
CA ASP A 209 -5.94 -11.89 17.14
C ASP A 209 -4.93 -10.95 16.49
N LEU A 210 -4.27 -10.08 17.26
CA LEU A 210 -3.20 -9.23 16.72
C LEU A 210 -2.03 -10.04 16.16
N ILE A 211 -1.64 -11.14 16.82
CA ILE A 211 -0.52 -11.99 16.39
C ILE A 211 -0.83 -12.72 15.08
N TYR A 212 -2.04 -13.28 14.93
CA TYR A 212 -2.39 -14.12 13.78
C TYR A 212 -3.00 -13.35 12.61
N THR A 213 -3.64 -12.21 12.88
CA THR A 213 -4.42 -11.48 11.88
C THR A 213 -3.92 -10.05 11.65
N GLY A 214 -3.06 -9.52 12.53
CA GLY A 214 -2.58 -8.14 12.44
C GLY A 214 -3.62 -7.09 12.87
N ARG A 215 -4.84 -7.52 13.20
CA ARG A 215 -5.93 -6.68 13.70
C ARG A 215 -6.60 -7.29 14.93
N THR A 216 -7.39 -6.46 15.59
CA THR A 216 -8.27 -6.91 16.67
C THR A 216 -9.57 -7.46 16.09
N LEU A 217 -10.01 -8.60 16.64
CA LEU A 217 -11.28 -9.25 16.26
C LEU A 217 -12.36 -9.08 17.34
N PHE A 218 -11.93 -8.76 18.56
CA PHE A 218 -12.77 -8.34 19.69
C PHE A 218 -12.17 -7.08 20.32
N GLY A 219 -12.99 -6.25 20.93
CA GLY A 219 -12.55 -5.08 21.65
C GLY A 219 -13.63 -4.02 21.74
N ALA A 220 -14.08 -3.76 22.96
CA ALA A 220 -14.96 -2.64 23.25
C ALA A 220 -14.23 -1.29 23.08
N PRO A 221 -14.90 -0.25 22.56
CA PRO A 221 -14.33 1.09 22.49
C PRO A 221 -13.89 1.61 23.86
N ALA A 222 -12.73 2.26 23.91
CA ALA A 222 -12.24 2.90 25.13
C ALA A 222 -13.01 4.21 25.42
N PRO A 223 -13.16 4.62 26.70
CA PRO A 223 -13.84 5.88 27.04
C PRO A 223 -13.19 7.14 26.45
N LYS A 224 -11.85 7.14 26.36
CA LYS A 224 -11.11 8.10 25.52
C LYS A 224 -10.74 7.38 24.23
N ASN A 225 -11.09 7.96 23.10
CA ASN A 225 -10.75 7.43 21.79
C ASN A 225 -9.98 8.48 20.98
N GLN A 226 -10.54 8.99 19.88
CA GLN A 226 -9.94 10.03 19.03
C GLN A 226 -10.74 11.34 19.03
N GLU A 227 -11.81 11.44 19.83
CA GLU A 227 -12.77 12.56 19.85
C GLU A 227 -12.18 13.92 20.24
N MET A 228 -10.97 13.94 20.83
CA MET A 228 -10.29 15.18 21.20
C MET A 228 -9.44 15.76 20.08
N GLU A 229 -9.17 15.01 19.01
CA GLU A 229 -8.30 15.41 17.90
C GLU A 229 -6.91 15.90 18.36
N ASP A 230 -6.45 15.43 19.53
CA ASP A 230 -5.28 15.95 20.25
C ASP A 230 -3.97 15.20 19.91
N HIS A 231 -4.08 14.10 19.15
CA HIS A 231 -2.93 13.28 18.76
C HIS A 231 -2.28 13.76 17.46
N TYR A 232 -3.07 14.25 16.49
CA TYR A 232 -2.56 14.72 15.19
C TYR A 232 -1.61 15.90 15.36
N PHE A 233 -0.36 15.76 14.91
CA PHE A 233 0.74 16.71 15.20
C PHE A 233 0.95 17.03 16.69
N GLY A 234 0.39 16.19 17.58
CA GLY A 234 0.62 16.25 19.01
C GLY A 234 2.06 15.89 19.37
N THR A 235 2.40 16.02 20.65
CA THR A 235 3.75 15.70 21.13
C THR A 235 4.03 14.20 20.98
N ILE A 236 5.11 13.85 20.29
CA ILE A 236 5.57 12.45 20.17
C ILE A 236 6.13 11.99 21.51
N LYS A 237 5.62 10.86 22.01
CA LYS A 237 6.07 10.29 23.30
C LYS A 237 7.54 9.89 23.23
N SER A 238 8.27 10.04 24.34
CA SER A 238 9.73 9.87 24.37
C SER A 238 10.21 8.49 23.87
N ARG A 239 9.47 7.41 24.17
CA ARG A 239 9.76 6.06 23.68
C ARG A 239 9.55 5.92 22.17
N VAL A 240 8.47 6.51 21.64
CA VAL A 240 8.20 6.55 20.20
C VAL A 240 9.26 7.37 19.48
N GLN A 241 9.68 8.51 20.03
CA GLN A 241 10.73 9.33 19.42
C GLN A 241 12.07 8.58 19.34
N LYS A 242 12.42 7.78 20.35
CA LYS A 242 13.64 6.94 20.30
C LYS A 242 13.56 5.89 19.19
N PHE A 243 12.41 5.27 19.02
CA PHE A 243 12.13 4.35 17.91
C PHE A 243 12.28 5.06 16.55
N MET A 244 11.61 6.20 16.37
CA MET A 244 11.63 7.00 15.14
C MET A 244 13.05 7.49 14.78
N ASN A 245 13.84 7.90 15.76
CA ASN A 245 15.23 8.29 15.55
C ASN A 245 16.09 7.13 15.00
N GLU A 246 15.97 5.92 15.58
CA GLU A 246 16.70 4.75 15.06
C GLU A 246 16.16 4.31 13.70
N LEU A 247 14.84 4.39 13.49
CA LEU A 247 14.21 4.11 12.20
C LEU A 247 14.80 4.99 11.10
N ASN A 248 14.89 6.30 11.32
CA ASN A 248 15.50 7.23 10.37
C ASN A 248 16.97 6.89 10.09
N GLU A 249 17.77 6.60 11.12
CA GLU A 249 19.17 6.20 10.91
C GLU A 249 19.30 4.93 10.06
N GLU A 250 18.46 3.91 10.28
CA GLU A 250 18.49 2.67 9.48
C GLU A 250 18.02 2.90 8.04
N LEU A 251 16.98 3.71 7.82
CA LEU A 251 16.50 4.05 6.48
C LEU A 251 17.51 4.90 5.69
N TRP A 252 18.15 5.88 6.34
CA TRP A 252 19.19 6.69 5.71
C TRP A 252 20.40 5.85 5.31
N LYS A 253 20.83 4.87 6.13
CA LYS A 253 21.90 3.93 5.73
C LYS A 253 21.56 3.16 4.45
N LEU A 254 20.29 2.83 4.25
CA LEU A 254 19.76 2.17 3.05
C LEU A 254 19.48 3.14 1.89
N GLY A 255 19.83 4.43 2.01
CA GLY A 255 19.63 5.42 0.96
C GLY A 255 18.16 5.83 0.77
N ILE A 256 17.31 5.54 1.75
CA ILE A 256 15.90 5.96 1.77
C ILE A 256 15.83 7.34 2.43
N SER A 257 15.41 8.36 1.68
CA SER A 257 15.29 9.74 2.16
C SER A 257 14.07 9.95 3.05
N ALA A 258 13.97 9.24 4.18
CA ALA A 258 12.95 9.49 5.21
C ALA A 258 13.03 10.96 5.65
N LYS A 259 11.93 11.70 5.49
CA LYS A 259 11.91 13.17 5.62
C LYS A 259 10.87 13.69 6.61
N THR A 260 9.67 13.13 6.57
CA THR A 260 8.57 13.56 7.45
C THR A 260 8.19 12.40 8.35
N GLU A 261 7.99 12.71 9.63
CA GLU A 261 7.39 11.82 10.62
C GLU A 261 6.48 12.62 11.55
N HIS A 262 5.34 12.06 11.94
CA HIS A 262 4.44 12.65 12.93
C HIS A 262 3.48 11.63 13.52
N ASN A 263 2.77 12.04 14.57
CA ASN A 263 1.56 11.38 15.02
C ASN A 263 0.42 11.63 14.03
N GLU A 264 -0.37 10.58 13.80
CA GLU A 264 -1.59 10.62 13.00
C GLU A 264 -2.83 10.97 13.86
N VAL A 265 -4.04 10.86 13.31
CA VAL A 265 -5.28 11.21 13.99
C VAL A 265 -5.62 10.23 15.12
N ALA A 266 -5.52 8.92 14.90
CA ALA A 266 -5.86 7.94 15.92
C ALA A 266 -4.73 7.75 16.96
N PRO A 267 -5.04 7.49 18.24
CA PRO A 267 -4.03 7.24 19.26
C PRO A 267 -3.06 6.12 18.86
N ALA A 268 -1.77 6.35 19.09
CA ALA A 268 -0.68 5.44 18.71
C ALA A 268 -0.54 5.15 17.20
N GLN A 269 -1.23 5.90 16.35
CA GLN A 269 -1.00 5.95 14.90
C GLN A 269 0.09 6.99 14.59
N HIS A 270 0.90 6.68 13.58
CA HIS A 270 2.01 7.49 13.11
C HIS A 270 2.15 7.41 11.60
N GLU A 271 2.80 8.40 11.00
CA GLU A 271 3.15 8.42 9.58
C GLU A 271 4.68 8.58 9.40
N LEU A 272 5.21 7.96 8.35
CA LEU A 272 6.54 8.26 7.79
C LEU A 272 6.45 8.45 6.27
N ALA A 273 6.98 9.56 5.76
CA ALA A 273 7.05 9.84 4.33
C ALA A 273 8.50 10.11 3.88
N PRO A 274 9.01 9.36 2.87
CA PRO A 274 10.27 9.66 2.23
C PRO A 274 10.10 10.70 1.11
N VAL A 275 11.20 11.34 0.70
CA VAL A 275 11.24 12.09 -0.56
C VAL A 275 10.98 11.13 -1.72
N PHE A 276 10.17 11.57 -2.69
CA PHE A 276 9.85 10.77 -3.88
C PHE A 276 11.11 10.37 -4.65
N SER A 277 11.00 9.25 -5.38
CA SER A 277 12.04 8.77 -6.31
C SER A 277 11.38 8.24 -7.57
N THR A 278 12.16 7.71 -8.52
CA THR A 278 11.60 6.92 -9.61
C THR A 278 10.74 5.79 -9.04
N THR A 279 9.61 5.48 -9.69
CA THR A 279 8.62 4.54 -9.17
C THR A 279 9.23 3.19 -8.82
N ASN A 280 10.15 2.69 -9.65
CA ASN A 280 10.84 1.43 -9.41
C ASN A 280 11.62 1.40 -8.08
N ILE A 281 12.40 2.46 -7.81
CA ILE A 281 13.19 2.60 -6.58
C ILE A 281 12.26 2.86 -5.39
N ALA A 282 11.24 3.70 -5.56
CA ALA A 282 10.29 4.02 -4.50
C ALA A 282 9.49 2.80 -4.02
N VAL A 283 9.14 1.88 -4.93
CA VAL A 283 8.50 0.60 -4.61
C VAL A 283 9.42 -0.29 -3.76
N ASP A 284 10.69 -0.42 -4.16
CA ASP A 284 11.67 -1.20 -3.38
C ASP A 284 11.93 -0.56 -2.00
N HIS A 285 12.09 0.77 -1.96
CA HIS A 285 12.25 1.52 -0.73
C HIS A 285 11.06 1.36 0.20
N ASN A 286 9.82 1.38 -0.30
CA ASN A 286 8.63 1.18 0.53
C ASN A 286 8.60 -0.21 1.19
N GLN A 287 8.97 -1.26 0.47
CA GLN A 287 9.08 -2.60 1.06
C GLN A 287 10.11 -2.66 2.19
N LEU A 288 11.28 -2.06 1.96
CA LEU A 288 12.31 -1.94 3.00
C LEU A 288 11.82 -1.10 4.18
N THR A 289 11.12 0.01 3.92
CA THR A 289 10.54 0.85 4.97
C THR A 289 9.58 0.05 5.86
N MET A 290 8.64 -0.70 5.27
CA MET A 290 7.70 -1.54 6.03
C MET A 290 8.42 -2.57 6.92
N GLU A 291 9.40 -3.28 6.37
CA GLU A 291 10.20 -4.25 7.12
C GLU A 291 10.99 -3.60 8.26
N ILE A 292 11.66 -2.48 7.98
CA ILE A 292 12.53 -1.79 8.95
C ILE A 292 11.69 -1.15 10.06
N ILE A 293 10.49 -0.61 9.77
CA ILE A 293 9.53 -0.16 10.78
C ILE A 293 9.25 -1.29 11.78
N GLN A 294 8.82 -2.46 11.28
CA GLN A 294 8.48 -3.60 12.14
C GLN A 294 9.68 -4.11 12.95
N ARG A 295 10.86 -4.11 12.33
CA ARG A 295 12.07 -4.61 12.96
C ARG A 295 12.62 -3.67 14.03
N VAL A 296 12.67 -2.37 13.74
CA VAL A 296 13.14 -1.36 14.71
C VAL A 296 12.15 -1.26 15.86
N ALA A 297 10.83 -1.32 15.61
CA ALA A 297 9.82 -1.35 16.67
C ALA A 297 10.11 -2.44 17.71
N LYS A 298 10.40 -3.68 17.25
CA LYS A 298 10.73 -4.81 18.13
C LYS A 298 11.94 -4.57 19.03
N LYS A 299 12.92 -3.77 18.59
CA LYS A 299 14.10 -3.41 19.41
C LYS A 299 13.77 -2.43 20.55
N HIS A 300 12.67 -1.69 20.42
CA HIS A 300 12.18 -0.72 21.40
C HIS A 300 11.03 -1.28 22.25
N ASP A 301 10.89 -2.62 22.28
CA ASP A 301 9.79 -3.35 22.92
C ASP A 301 8.40 -2.91 22.42
N LEU A 302 8.33 -2.45 21.17
CA LEU A 302 7.11 -2.10 20.47
C LEU A 302 6.83 -3.10 19.34
N VAL A 303 5.60 -3.15 18.88
CA VAL A 303 5.23 -3.85 17.65
C VAL A 303 4.53 -2.85 16.74
N ALA A 304 5.00 -2.76 15.50
CA ALA A 304 4.35 -1.94 14.47
C ALA A 304 3.32 -2.77 13.71
N LEU A 305 2.08 -2.28 13.69
CA LEU A 305 0.96 -2.87 12.96
C LEU A 305 0.78 -2.10 11.66
N LEU A 306 0.91 -2.82 10.54
CA LEU A 306 0.74 -2.26 9.19
C LEU A 306 -0.64 -2.57 8.60
N HIS A 307 -1.50 -3.31 9.31
CA HIS A 307 -2.85 -3.62 8.85
C HIS A 307 -3.65 -2.32 8.68
N GLU A 308 -4.51 -2.25 7.66
CA GLU A 308 -5.27 -1.05 7.29
C GLU A 308 -6.28 -0.61 8.34
N LYS A 309 -6.76 -1.55 9.14
CA LYS A 309 -7.72 -1.32 10.23
C LYS A 309 -7.39 -2.17 11.47
N PRO A 310 -6.32 -1.87 12.23
CA PRO A 310 -5.91 -2.72 13.35
C PRO A 310 -6.93 -2.68 14.50
N PHE A 311 -7.57 -1.53 14.70
CA PHE A 311 -8.58 -1.29 15.73
C PHE A 311 -9.85 -0.76 15.09
N ASP A 312 -10.99 -1.21 15.59
CA ASP A 312 -12.29 -0.78 15.10
C ASP A 312 -12.74 0.54 15.73
N GLY A 313 -13.59 1.29 15.03
CA GLY A 313 -14.15 2.54 15.53
C GLY A 313 -13.18 3.74 15.59
N ILE A 314 -11.94 3.62 15.10
CA ILE A 314 -10.96 4.73 14.95
C ILE A 314 -10.45 4.87 13.51
N ASN A 315 -9.64 5.89 13.20
CA ASN A 315 -9.02 6.02 11.88
C ASN A 315 -8.21 4.76 11.52
N GLY A 316 -8.25 4.39 10.24
CA GLY A 316 -7.42 3.30 9.72
C GLY A 316 -6.09 3.83 9.19
N SER A 317 -5.19 2.92 8.80
CA SER A 317 -3.88 3.26 8.24
C SER A 317 -3.89 3.21 6.71
N GLY A 318 -3.60 4.35 6.08
CA GLY A 318 -3.46 4.51 4.64
C GLY A 318 -2.03 4.33 4.12
N LYS A 319 -1.90 4.31 2.79
CA LYS A 319 -0.61 4.54 2.12
C LYS A 319 -0.78 5.44 0.91
N HIS A 320 -0.75 6.75 1.10
CA HIS A 320 -0.99 7.67 -0.01
C HIS A 320 0.14 7.59 -1.04
N ASN A 321 -0.24 7.41 -2.30
CA ASN A 321 0.67 7.33 -3.42
C ASN A 321 0.71 8.68 -4.14
N ASN A 322 1.73 9.49 -3.86
CA ASN A 322 2.00 10.70 -4.61
C ASN A 322 2.70 10.36 -5.93
N TRP A 323 1.93 10.25 -7.00
CA TRP A 323 2.38 9.85 -8.33
C TRP A 323 2.53 11.06 -9.27
N SER A 324 3.63 11.09 -10.03
CA SER A 324 3.84 12.05 -11.10
C SER A 324 4.62 11.44 -12.27
N ILE A 325 4.81 12.19 -13.36
CA ILE A 325 5.50 11.76 -14.57
C ILE A 325 6.44 12.85 -15.07
N SER A 326 7.70 12.48 -15.34
CA SER A 326 8.76 13.44 -15.66
C SER A 326 9.68 12.93 -16.76
N THR A 327 10.22 13.83 -17.57
CA THR A 327 11.23 13.52 -18.59
C THR A 327 12.60 13.25 -17.96
N ASP A 328 13.48 12.57 -18.69
CA ASP A 328 14.88 12.41 -18.30
C ASP A 328 15.68 13.72 -18.28
N THR A 329 15.17 14.77 -18.94
CA THR A 329 15.69 16.14 -18.87
C THR A 329 15.25 16.92 -17.61
N GLY A 330 14.37 16.34 -16.78
CA GLY A 330 13.94 16.91 -15.50
C GLY A 330 12.65 17.73 -15.55
N VAL A 331 11.91 17.70 -16.66
CA VAL A 331 10.63 18.40 -16.79
C VAL A 331 9.51 17.55 -16.19
N ASN A 332 8.76 18.11 -15.24
CA ASN A 332 7.54 17.49 -14.72
C ASN A 332 6.36 17.78 -15.67
N LEU A 333 5.75 16.74 -16.22
CA LEU A 333 4.65 16.85 -17.20
C LEU A 333 3.30 17.18 -16.55
N LEU A 334 3.23 17.12 -15.22
CA LEU A 334 2.06 17.52 -14.43
C LEU A 334 2.24 18.89 -13.76
N GLU A 335 3.32 19.60 -14.05
CA GLU A 335 3.49 20.98 -13.57
C GLU A 335 2.68 21.92 -14.47
N PRO A 336 1.65 22.61 -13.95
CA PRO A 336 0.79 23.46 -14.77
C PRO A 336 1.48 24.75 -15.22
N GLY A 337 2.43 25.26 -14.43
CA GLY A 337 3.08 26.56 -14.64
C GLY A 337 2.22 27.75 -14.19
N ASP A 338 2.69 28.98 -14.46
CA ASP A 338 2.02 30.22 -14.06
C ASP A 338 0.72 30.49 -14.87
N THR A 339 0.64 29.98 -16.11
CA THR A 339 -0.52 30.10 -17.01
C THR A 339 -1.01 28.71 -17.46
N PRO A 340 -1.71 27.96 -16.59
CA PRO A 340 -2.10 26.57 -16.87
C PRO A 340 -2.92 26.40 -18.16
N TYR A 341 -3.74 27.39 -18.50
CA TYR A 341 -4.59 27.39 -19.71
C TYR A 341 -3.81 27.54 -21.02
N GLU A 342 -2.56 28.03 -20.97
CA GLU A 342 -1.67 28.16 -22.13
C GLU A 342 -0.75 26.93 -22.29
N ASN A 343 -0.64 26.09 -21.25
CA ASN A 343 0.23 24.92 -21.24
C ASN A 343 -0.46 23.71 -21.87
N ALA A 344 -0.52 23.70 -23.20
CA ALA A 344 -1.20 22.66 -23.98
C ALA A 344 -0.66 21.24 -23.72
N GLN A 345 0.65 21.11 -23.45
CA GLN A 345 1.26 19.83 -23.08
C GLN A 345 0.69 19.32 -21.75
N PHE A 346 0.70 20.16 -20.70
CA PHE A 346 0.10 19.81 -19.41
C PHE A 346 -1.38 19.44 -19.56
N LEU A 347 -2.16 20.25 -20.29
CA LEU A 347 -3.59 20.01 -20.48
C LEU A 347 -3.87 18.68 -21.18
N LEU A 348 -3.05 18.29 -22.15
CA LEU A 348 -3.18 16.99 -22.80
C LEU A 348 -2.93 15.83 -21.83
N PHE A 349 -1.85 15.89 -21.04
CA PHE A 349 -1.54 14.86 -20.04
C PHE A 349 -2.60 14.80 -18.93
N LEU A 350 -3.07 15.95 -18.44
CA LEU A 350 -4.17 16.04 -17.48
C LEU A 350 -5.44 15.40 -18.03
N THR A 351 -5.80 15.72 -19.27
CA THR A 351 -6.99 15.19 -19.95
C THR A 351 -6.87 13.68 -20.19
N ALA A 352 -5.67 13.19 -20.54
CA ALA A 352 -5.40 11.76 -20.66
C ALA A 352 -5.62 11.02 -19.33
N ILE A 353 -5.18 11.60 -18.21
CA ILE A 353 -5.41 11.05 -16.88
C ILE A 353 -6.90 11.03 -16.53
N ILE A 354 -7.63 12.11 -16.82
CA ILE A 354 -9.09 12.17 -16.58
C ILE A 354 -9.80 11.05 -17.35
N LYS A 355 -9.50 10.87 -18.64
CA LYS A 355 -10.07 9.77 -19.45
C LYS A 355 -9.67 8.41 -18.88
N ALA A 356 -8.40 8.19 -18.54
CA ALA A 356 -7.93 6.91 -18.03
C ALA A 356 -8.61 6.51 -16.72
N VAL A 357 -8.79 7.46 -15.79
CA VAL A 357 -9.47 7.22 -14.51
C VAL A 357 -10.97 6.99 -14.71
N ASP A 358 -11.61 7.69 -15.65
CA ASP A 358 -13.04 7.51 -15.94
C ASP A 358 -13.35 6.17 -16.64
N GLU A 359 -12.53 5.76 -17.60
CA GLU A 359 -12.71 4.52 -18.36
C GLU A 359 -12.32 3.27 -17.56
N HIS A 360 -11.31 3.39 -16.68
CA HIS A 360 -10.72 2.26 -15.95
C HIS A 360 -10.87 2.38 -14.43
N GLN A 361 -12.03 2.88 -13.96
CA GLN A 361 -12.38 2.98 -12.55
C GLN A 361 -12.24 1.62 -11.82
N ASP A 362 -12.64 0.56 -12.51
CA ASP A 362 -12.55 -0.83 -12.08
C ASP A 362 -11.11 -1.25 -11.79
N LEU A 363 -10.16 -1.01 -12.71
CA LEU A 363 -8.76 -1.36 -12.56
C LEU A 363 -8.09 -0.58 -11.42
N LEU A 364 -8.46 0.69 -11.23
CA LEU A 364 -7.95 1.50 -10.12
C LEU A 364 -8.48 1.02 -8.77
N ARG A 365 -9.77 0.65 -8.68
CA ARG A 365 -10.35 0.05 -7.48
C ARG A 365 -9.77 -1.35 -7.21
N LEU A 366 -9.51 -2.13 -8.25
CA LEU A 366 -8.86 -3.44 -8.18
C LEU A 366 -7.41 -3.34 -7.68
N ALA A 367 -6.72 -2.24 -8.00
CA ALA A 367 -5.33 -2.03 -7.60
C ALA A 367 -5.10 -2.00 -6.08
N VAL A 368 -6.17 -1.77 -5.32
CA VAL A 368 -6.18 -1.60 -3.86
C VAL A 368 -7.10 -2.61 -3.16
N ALA A 369 -7.55 -3.64 -3.88
CA ALA A 369 -8.49 -4.65 -3.38
C ALA A 369 -7.77 -5.70 -2.52
N THR A 370 -7.96 -5.61 -1.19
CA THR A 370 -7.51 -6.59 -0.20
C THR A 370 -8.54 -6.70 0.92
N ALA A 371 -8.58 -7.84 1.61
CA ALA A 371 -9.47 -8.05 2.76
C ALA A 371 -9.28 -6.97 3.83
N GLY A 372 -8.04 -6.64 4.18
CA GLY A 372 -7.72 -5.60 5.17
C GLY A 372 -8.24 -4.21 4.77
N ASN A 373 -8.05 -3.81 3.50
CA ASN A 373 -8.44 -2.49 3.03
C ASN A 373 -9.96 -2.31 2.88
N ASP A 374 -10.72 -3.40 2.69
CA ASP A 374 -12.19 -3.36 2.71
C ASP A 374 -12.75 -2.89 4.07
N HIS A 375 -12.01 -3.09 5.17
CA HIS A 375 -12.38 -2.56 6.49
C HIS A 375 -12.02 -1.09 6.70
N ARG A 376 -11.23 -0.51 5.79
CA ARG A 376 -10.75 0.87 5.87
C ARG A 376 -11.56 1.82 4.99
N LEU A 377 -11.77 1.47 3.72
CA LEU A 377 -12.36 2.37 2.72
C LEU A 377 -13.80 2.80 3.09
N GLY A 378 -14.10 4.09 2.89
CA GLY A 378 -15.44 4.67 3.11
C GLY A 378 -15.79 5.05 4.54
N ALA A 379 -14.81 5.12 5.45
CA ALA A 379 -15.00 5.57 6.83
C ALA A 379 -13.76 6.32 7.35
N ASN A 380 -13.95 7.18 8.37
CA ASN A 380 -12.88 7.80 9.18
C ASN A 380 -11.66 8.29 8.36
N GLU A 381 -11.87 9.27 7.48
CA GLU A 381 -10.86 9.88 6.58
C GLU A 381 -10.33 8.99 5.43
N ALA A 382 -10.75 7.73 5.32
CA ALA A 382 -10.45 6.92 4.14
C ALA A 382 -11.46 7.17 3.01
N PRO A 383 -11.03 7.37 1.74
CA PRO A 383 -11.93 7.63 0.63
C PRO A 383 -12.93 6.48 0.41
N PRO A 384 -14.14 6.76 -0.12
CA PRO A 384 -15.09 5.72 -0.49
C PRO A 384 -14.55 4.85 -1.63
N ALA A 385 -15.19 3.70 -1.87
CA ALA A 385 -14.85 2.80 -2.97
C ALA A 385 -15.21 3.34 -4.38
N ILE A 386 -15.76 4.56 -4.44
CA ILE A 386 -16.13 5.26 -5.67
C ILE A 386 -14.92 6.05 -6.14
N ILE A 387 -14.36 5.72 -7.30
CA ILE A 387 -13.25 6.48 -7.89
C ILE A 387 -13.76 7.84 -8.38
N SER A 388 -13.05 8.91 -8.03
CA SER A 388 -13.28 10.26 -8.55
C SER A 388 -12.00 11.08 -8.52
N ILE A 389 -11.92 12.08 -9.39
CA ILE A 389 -10.81 13.02 -9.44
C ILE A 389 -11.19 14.33 -8.74
N PHE A 390 -10.31 14.80 -7.86
CA PHE A 390 -10.32 16.17 -7.36
C PHE A 390 -9.28 17.01 -8.12
N LEU A 391 -9.72 18.12 -8.73
CA LEU A 391 -8.83 19.06 -9.43
C LEU A 391 -8.70 20.41 -8.72
N GLY A 392 -9.67 20.73 -7.86
CA GLY A 392 -9.83 22.06 -7.29
C GLY A 392 -10.47 23.04 -8.27
N ASP A 393 -10.95 24.16 -7.73
CA ASP A 393 -11.79 25.13 -8.45
C ASP A 393 -11.09 25.78 -9.65
N GLU A 394 -9.81 26.16 -9.53
CA GLU A 394 -9.07 26.83 -10.61
C GLU A 394 -8.92 25.94 -11.85
N LEU A 395 -8.34 24.75 -11.68
CA LEU A 395 -8.17 23.83 -12.82
C LEU A 395 -9.51 23.38 -13.38
N THR A 396 -10.53 23.22 -12.53
CA THR A 396 -11.89 22.91 -13.01
C THR A 396 -12.42 24.02 -13.91
N ALA A 397 -12.29 25.29 -13.50
CA ALA A 397 -12.70 26.43 -14.31
C ALA A 397 -11.90 26.57 -15.62
N VAL A 398 -10.60 26.24 -15.61
CA VAL A 398 -9.78 26.17 -16.84
C VAL A 398 -10.33 25.11 -17.80
N LEU A 399 -10.63 23.91 -17.31
CA LEU A 399 -11.18 22.83 -18.14
C LEU A 399 -12.59 23.16 -18.64
N GLU A 400 -13.44 23.79 -17.83
CA GLU A 400 -14.77 24.26 -18.24
C GLU A 400 -14.69 25.35 -19.33
N SER A 401 -13.67 26.20 -19.27
CA SER A 401 -13.46 27.25 -20.28
C SER A 401 -13.06 26.65 -21.63
N ILE A 402 -12.19 25.63 -21.63
CA ILE A 402 -11.82 24.87 -22.84
C ILE A 402 -13.02 24.10 -23.39
N GLU A 403 -13.83 23.49 -22.52
CA GLU A 403 -15.04 22.76 -22.91
C GLU A 403 -16.02 23.65 -23.70
N ASN A 404 -16.21 24.89 -23.25
CA ASN A 404 -17.21 25.82 -23.76
C ASN A 404 -16.67 26.81 -24.80
N ASP A 405 -15.39 26.75 -25.15
CA ASP A 405 -14.69 27.74 -25.99
C ASP A 405 -14.86 29.19 -25.47
N THR A 406 -14.76 29.38 -24.15
CA THR A 406 -14.83 30.69 -23.49
C THR A 406 -13.46 31.14 -22.99
N THR A 407 -13.25 32.45 -22.85
CA THR A 407 -12.01 32.98 -22.25
C THR A 407 -11.98 32.71 -20.74
N TYR A 408 -10.87 32.19 -20.25
CA TYR A 408 -10.61 32.08 -18.81
C TYR A 408 -10.00 33.41 -18.31
N ASP A 409 -10.74 34.14 -17.48
CA ASP A 409 -10.33 35.49 -17.04
C ASP A 409 -9.40 35.50 -15.79
N GLY A 410 -9.01 34.33 -15.28
CA GLY A 410 -8.11 34.19 -14.13
C GLY A 410 -8.73 34.61 -12.79
N VAL A 411 -8.46 33.85 -11.73
CA VAL A 411 -8.79 34.27 -10.35
C VAL A 411 -7.59 35.03 -9.80
N GLY A 412 -7.74 36.33 -9.51
CA GLY A 412 -6.65 37.14 -8.95
C GLY A 412 -6.17 36.58 -7.59
N LYS A 413 -4.85 36.52 -7.37
CA LYS A 413 -4.25 36.03 -6.11
C LYS A 413 -4.70 36.92 -4.93
N GLU A 414 -5.60 36.41 -4.09
CA GLU A 414 -6.10 37.12 -2.92
C GLU A 414 -5.05 37.11 -1.79
N LEU A 415 -4.74 38.27 -1.21
CA LEU A 415 -3.85 38.36 -0.04
C LEU A 415 -4.63 38.01 1.23
N MET A 416 -4.23 36.94 1.92
CA MET A 416 -4.83 36.55 3.19
C MET A 416 -4.42 37.54 4.28
N LYS A 417 -5.41 38.23 4.86
CA LYS A 417 -5.22 39.05 6.06
C LYS A 417 -5.45 38.20 7.29
N ILE A 418 -4.38 37.64 7.84
CA ILE A 418 -4.41 37.05 9.18
C ILE A 418 -4.46 38.22 10.16
N GLY A 419 -5.48 38.30 11.02
CA GLY A 419 -5.82 39.46 11.86
C GLY A 419 -4.80 39.84 12.96
N ALA A 420 -3.51 39.57 12.77
CA ALA A 420 -2.41 39.99 13.61
C ALA A 420 -1.27 40.55 12.75
N ASP A 421 -0.89 41.82 13.00
CA ASP A 421 0.08 42.57 12.18
C ASP A 421 1.51 42.00 12.19
N VAL A 422 1.84 41.12 13.15
CA VAL A 422 3.15 40.48 13.29
C VAL A 422 3.30 39.28 12.35
N LEU A 423 2.20 38.74 11.81
CA LEU A 423 2.23 37.57 10.96
C LEU A 423 2.53 37.95 9.49
N PRO A 424 3.28 37.11 8.75
CA PRO A 424 3.51 37.36 7.33
C PRO A 424 2.20 37.39 6.56
N LYS A 425 2.12 38.27 5.57
CA LYS A 425 1.02 38.27 4.61
C LYS A 425 1.30 37.19 3.58
N PHE A 426 0.40 36.22 3.46
CA PHE A 426 0.50 35.13 2.49
C PHE A 426 -0.52 35.36 1.37
N THR A 427 -0.21 34.92 0.16
CA THR A 427 -1.20 34.75 -0.90
C THR A 427 -2.01 33.51 -0.58
N LYS A 428 -3.34 33.62 -0.63
CA LYS A 428 -4.24 32.48 -0.53
C LYS A 428 -4.02 31.59 -1.76
N ASP A 429 -3.88 30.29 -1.53
CA ASP A 429 -3.89 29.32 -2.62
C ASP A 429 -5.24 29.36 -3.35
N THR A 430 -5.24 29.15 -4.65
CA THR A 430 -6.42 29.29 -5.51
C THR A 430 -7.47 28.20 -5.26
N THR A 431 -7.09 27.09 -4.63
CA THR A 431 -7.96 25.96 -4.31
C THR A 431 -7.63 25.38 -2.94
N ASP A 432 -8.66 25.03 -2.16
CA ASP A 432 -8.48 24.28 -0.92
C ASP A 432 -8.20 22.79 -1.21
N ARG A 433 -7.62 22.06 -0.26
CA ARG A 433 -7.33 20.63 -0.40
C ARG A 433 -8.56 19.81 0.00
N ASN A 434 -8.92 18.83 -0.82
CA ASN A 434 -9.97 17.87 -0.47
C ASN A 434 -9.35 16.56 0.02
N ARG A 435 -9.62 16.19 1.29
CA ARG A 435 -9.12 14.95 1.92
C ARG A 435 -9.91 13.70 1.53
N THR A 436 -11.16 13.86 1.10
CA THR A 436 -12.13 12.77 0.89
C THR A 436 -12.04 12.12 -0.50
N SER A 437 -11.37 12.80 -1.43
CA SER A 437 -11.22 12.32 -2.80
C SER A 437 -10.20 11.16 -2.89
N PRO A 438 -10.54 10.08 -3.63
CA PRO A 438 -9.62 8.99 -3.92
C PRO A 438 -8.36 9.42 -4.67
N PHE A 439 -8.50 10.30 -5.67
CA PHE A 439 -7.41 10.71 -6.57
C PHE A 439 -7.41 12.23 -6.70
N ALA A 440 -6.47 12.90 -6.03
CA ALA A 440 -6.45 14.35 -5.93
C ALA A 440 -5.24 14.98 -6.62
N PHE A 441 -5.46 15.95 -7.49
CA PHE A 441 -4.39 16.79 -8.00
C PHE A 441 -3.92 17.73 -6.89
N THR A 442 -2.63 17.67 -6.56
CA THR A 442 -2.03 18.43 -5.45
C THR A 442 -0.95 19.41 -5.93
N GLY A 443 -1.22 20.05 -7.07
CA GLY A 443 -0.42 21.13 -7.64
C GLY A 443 0.48 20.70 -8.80
N ASN A 444 1.21 19.59 -8.66
CA ASN A 444 2.11 19.09 -9.70
C ASN A 444 2.27 17.57 -9.75
N LYS A 445 1.30 16.88 -9.14
CA LYS A 445 1.23 15.43 -8.98
C LYS A 445 -0.19 15.04 -8.58
N PHE A 446 -0.51 13.76 -8.73
CA PHE A 446 -1.72 13.19 -8.17
C PHE A 446 -1.43 12.39 -6.92
N GLU A 447 -2.27 12.56 -5.90
CA GLU A 447 -2.24 11.80 -4.66
C GLU A 447 -3.35 10.76 -4.71
N PHE A 448 -2.99 9.48 -4.78
CA PHE A 448 -3.92 8.36 -4.75
C PHE A 448 -4.02 7.81 -3.32
N ARG A 449 -5.17 8.01 -2.65
CA ARG A 449 -5.35 7.78 -1.20
C ARG A 449 -5.97 6.44 -0.83
N MET A 450 -6.48 5.70 -1.81
CA MET A 450 -7.08 4.39 -1.58
C MET A 450 -6.11 3.24 -1.22
N PRO A 451 -4.80 3.26 -1.54
CA PRO A 451 -3.93 2.16 -1.16
C PRO A 451 -3.88 1.96 0.37
N GLY A 452 -3.94 0.70 0.79
CA GLY A 452 -3.84 0.31 2.19
C GLY A 452 -2.40 0.32 2.73
N SER A 453 -2.24 0.48 4.04
CA SER A 453 -0.94 0.52 4.73
C SER A 453 -0.12 -0.78 4.61
N ALA A 454 -0.72 -1.95 4.37
CA ALA A 454 0.02 -3.19 4.13
C ALA A 454 0.26 -3.48 2.63
N LEU A 455 -0.49 -2.84 1.74
CA LEU A 455 -0.43 -3.06 0.30
C LEU A 455 0.92 -2.69 -0.32
N SER A 456 1.48 -3.54 -1.18
CA SER A 456 2.61 -3.13 -2.03
C SER A 456 2.20 -2.04 -3.02
N VAL A 457 2.90 -0.92 -3.01
CA VAL A 457 2.66 0.21 -3.93
C VAL A 457 2.95 -0.11 -5.40
N ALA A 458 3.53 -1.27 -5.70
CA ALA A 458 3.69 -1.73 -7.07
C ALA A 458 2.34 -1.87 -7.79
N GLN A 459 1.33 -2.43 -7.13
CA GLN A 459 0.04 -2.75 -7.75
C GLN A 459 -0.71 -1.49 -8.24
N PRO A 460 -0.91 -0.44 -7.40
CA PRO A 460 -1.45 0.84 -7.87
C PRO A 460 -0.70 1.44 -9.05
N ASN A 461 0.63 1.37 -9.03
CA ASN A 461 1.47 1.97 -10.08
C ASN A 461 1.48 1.15 -11.37
N ILE A 462 1.36 -0.19 -11.30
CA ILE A 462 1.13 -1.02 -12.49
C ILE A 462 -0.16 -0.58 -13.18
N MET A 463 -1.25 -0.44 -12.42
CA MET A 463 -2.55 -0.06 -12.95
C MET A 463 -2.52 1.36 -13.54
N LEU A 464 -2.13 2.36 -12.74
CA LEU A 464 -2.04 3.76 -13.16
C LEU A 464 -1.20 3.94 -14.43
N ASN A 465 0.01 3.37 -14.45
CA ASN A 465 0.89 3.50 -15.60
C ASN A 465 0.29 2.87 -16.86
N THR A 466 -0.36 1.71 -16.72
CA THR A 466 -0.91 0.98 -17.87
C THR A 466 -2.13 1.68 -18.46
N VAL A 467 -3.08 2.11 -17.62
CA VAL A 467 -4.30 2.78 -18.11
C VAL A 467 -3.99 4.14 -18.74
N ILE A 468 -3.03 4.89 -18.17
CA ILE A 468 -2.59 6.17 -18.73
C ILE A 468 -1.79 5.95 -20.02
N ALA A 469 -0.91 4.95 -20.07
CA ALA A 469 -0.20 4.60 -21.30
C ALA A 469 -1.17 4.28 -22.44
N ASP A 470 -2.28 3.61 -22.13
CA ASP A 470 -3.27 3.24 -23.12
C ASP A 470 -3.98 4.45 -23.72
N VAL A 471 -4.42 5.39 -22.89
CA VAL A 471 -5.02 6.64 -23.38
C VAL A 471 -4.01 7.50 -24.16
N LEU A 472 -2.76 7.57 -23.70
CA LEU A 472 -1.70 8.27 -24.44
C LEU A 472 -1.41 7.63 -25.80
N CYS A 473 -1.58 6.31 -25.92
CA CYS A 473 -1.46 5.60 -27.19
C CYS A 473 -2.54 6.06 -28.18
N ASP A 474 -3.79 6.15 -27.72
CA ASP A 474 -4.91 6.64 -28.54
C ASP A 474 -4.70 8.10 -28.96
N PHE A 475 -4.28 8.96 -28.02
CA PHE A 475 -4.00 10.37 -28.30
C PHE A 475 -2.86 10.52 -29.31
N ALA A 476 -1.76 9.78 -29.13
CA ALA A 476 -0.65 9.79 -30.09
C ALA A 476 -1.10 9.30 -31.47
N ASN A 477 -1.88 8.21 -31.55
CA ASN A 477 -2.38 7.69 -32.82
C ASN A 477 -3.24 8.72 -33.58
N GLU A 478 -4.04 9.52 -32.88
CA GLU A 478 -4.86 10.55 -33.51
C GLU A 478 -4.02 11.75 -33.96
N LEU A 479 -3.16 12.27 -33.07
CA LEU A 479 -2.41 13.50 -33.31
C LEU A 479 -1.24 13.32 -34.29
N GLU A 480 -0.60 12.15 -34.33
CA GLU A 480 0.47 11.85 -35.31
C GLU A 480 -0.04 11.86 -36.77
N ASN A 481 -1.34 11.65 -36.98
CA ASN A 481 -1.96 11.63 -38.29
C ASN A 481 -2.71 12.93 -38.63
N ALA A 482 -2.61 13.96 -37.79
CA ALA A 482 -3.30 15.23 -37.99
C ALA A 482 -2.56 16.13 -38.98
N ASP A 483 -3.30 16.72 -39.93
CA ASP A 483 -2.75 17.72 -40.86
C ASP A 483 -2.42 19.05 -40.15
N ASP A 484 -3.24 19.42 -39.17
CA ASP A 484 -3.06 20.58 -38.29
C ASP A 484 -3.06 20.13 -36.82
N PHE A 485 -1.86 20.05 -36.26
CA PHE A 485 -1.64 19.57 -34.89
C PHE A 485 -2.38 20.41 -33.85
N GLU A 486 -2.32 21.75 -33.93
CA GLU A 486 -2.90 22.63 -32.91
C GLU A 486 -4.43 22.52 -32.87
N SER A 487 -5.07 22.52 -34.06
CA SER A 487 -6.52 22.35 -34.15
C SER A 487 -6.96 20.95 -33.71
N ALA A 488 -6.22 19.91 -34.09
CA ALA A 488 -6.53 18.54 -33.68
C ALA A 488 -6.34 18.34 -32.17
N LEU A 489 -5.30 18.95 -31.58
CA LEU A 489 -5.03 18.94 -30.16
C LEU A 489 -6.16 19.58 -29.36
N HIS A 490 -6.57 20.79 -29.74
CA HIS A 490 -7.70 21.49 -29.08
C HIS A 490 -8.99 20.67 -29.18
N ALA A 491 -9.31 20.16 -30.38
CA ALA A 491 -10.50 19.34 -30.59
C ALA A 491 -10.48 18.03 -29.78
N LEU A 492 -9.32 17.38 -29.67
CA LEU A 492 -9.13 16.17 -28.89
C LEU A 492 -9.35 16.43 -27.39
N ILE A 493 -8.71 17.47 -26.85
CA ILE A 493 -8.86 17.86 -25.43
C ILE A 493 -10.32 18.19 -25.15
N GLN A 494 -10.93 19.06 -25.95
CA GLN A 494 -12.31 19.48 -25.76
C GLN A 494 -13.30 18.30 -25.82
N ARG A 495 -13.16 17.43 -26.83
CA ARG A 495 -14.00 16.23 -26.98
C ARG A 495 -13.86 15.29 -25.80
N THR A 496 -12.63 15.07 -25.34
CA THR A 496 -12.35 14.17 -24.23
C THR A 496 -12.94 14.69 -22.92
N LEU A 497 -12.78 15.99 -22.63
CA LEU A 497 -13.36 16.60 -21.43
C LEU A 497 -14.88 16.47 -21.41
N LYS A 498 -15.55 16.74 -22.55
CA LYS A 498 -17.01 16.56 -22.69
C LYS A 498 -17.47 15.13 -22.36
N GLN A 499 -16.68 14.13 -22.75
CA GLN A 499 -17.00 12.71 -22.58
C GLN A 499 -16.71 12.20 -21.16
N HIS A 500 -15.64 12.68 -20.51
CA HIS A 500 -15.11 12.07 -19.28
C HIS A 500 -15.22 12.94 -18.02
N LYS A 501 -15.75 14.17 -18.10
CA LYS A 501 -15.89 15.06 -16.93
C LYS A 501 -16.73 14.50 -15.78
N ARG A 502 -17.54 13.46 -16.01
CA ARG A 502 -18.35 12.81 -14.97
C ARG A 502 -17.53 12.30 -13.78
N ILE A 503 -16.25 11.96 -14.01
CA ILE A 503 -15.33 11.47 -12.98
C ILE A 503 -14.82 12.58 -12.05
N VAL A 504 -14.92 13.83 -12.47
CA VAL A 504 -14.44 14.98 -11.69
C VAL A 504 -15.48 15.34 -10.62
N PHE A 505 -15.03 15.36 -9.37
CA PHE A 505 -15.85 15.71 -8.23
C PHE A 505 -15.03 16.47 -7.18
N ASN A 506 -15.40 17.73 -6.95
CA ASN A 506 -14.73 18.61 -5.98
C ASN A 506 -15.42 18.69 -4.61
N GLY A 507 -16.50 17.93 -4.40
CA GLY A 507 -17.30 17.96 -3.17
C GLY A 507 -16.86 16.96 -2.10
N ASN A 508 -17.69 16.80 -1.07
CA ASN A 508 -17.46 15.85 0.01
C ASN A 508 -17.80 14.41 -0.44
N GLY A 509 -16.79 13.53 -0.47
CA GLY A 509 -16.93 12.14 -0.87
C GLY A 509 -17.64 11.24 0.15
N TYR A 510 -17.84 11.69 1.39
CA TYR A 510 -18.49 10.90 2.44
C TYR A 510 -20.00 11.05 2.51
N ASP A 511 -20.55 12.10 1.90
CA ASP A 511 -21.98 12.34 1.98
C ASP A 511 -22.75 11.30 1.18
N ASP A 512 -23.87 10.79 1.72
CA ASP A 512 -24.77 9.88 1.00
C ASP A 512 -25.25 10.49 -0.33
N ALA A 513 -25.32 11.82 -0.40
CA ALA A 513 -25.62 12.56 -1.63
C ALA A 513 -24.61 12.28 -2.75
N TRP A 514 -23.32 12.08 -2.42
CA TRP A 514 -22.31 11.70 -3.41
C TRP A 514 -22.53 10.28 -3.92
N VAL A 515 -22.93 9.34 -3.06
CA VAL A 515 -23.19 7.95 -3.48
C VAL A 515 -24.31 7.89 -4.52
N GLU A 516 -25.40 8.60 -4.28
CA GLU A 516 -26.52 8.68 -5.24
C GLU A 516 -26.14 9.43 -6.51
N GLU A 517 -25.37 10.51 -6.39
CA GLU A 517 -24.89 11.29 -7.54
C GLU A 517 -23.92 10.50 -8.42
N ALA A 518 -22.95 9.80 -7.82
CA ALA A 518 -22.01 8.93 -8.51
C ALA A 518 -22.74 7.83 -9.29
N LYS A 519 -23.76 7.23 -8.67
CA LYS A 519 -24.63 6.25 -9.35
C LYS A 519 -25.37 6.87 -10.53
N ARG A 520 -25.92 8.08 -10.39
CA ARG A 520 -26.57 8.82 -11.49
C ARG A 520 -25.60 9.11 -12.64
N ARG A 521 -24.33 9.39 -12.33
CA ARG A 521 -23.24 9.60 -13.31
C ARG A 521 -22.74 8.31 -13.95
N GLY A 522 -23.13 7.14 -13.42
CA GLY A 522 -22.65 5.84 -13.88
C GLY A 522 -21.23 5.51 -13.41
N LEU A 523 -20.78 6.09 -12.29
CA LEU A 523 -19.53 5.74 -11.65
C LEU A 523 -19.65 4.41 -10.89
N LEU A 524 -18.59 3.62 -10.90
CA LEU A 524 -18.57 2.33 -10.21
C LEU A 524 -18.47 2.51 -8.70
N ASN A 525 -19.16 1.63 -7.97
CA ASN A 525 -19.07 1.52 -6.51
C ASN A 525 -18.86 0.06 -6.12
N LEU A 526 -17.63 -0.42 -6.32
CA LEU A 526 -17.25 -1.81 -6.00
C LEU A 526 -16.77 -1.84 -4.55
N LYS A 527 -17.72 -2.05 -3.63
CA LYS A 527 -17.48 -1.89 -2.19
C LYS A 527 -16.45 -2.87 -1.68
N THR A 528 -16.57 -4.14 -2.05
CA THR A 528 -15.70 -5.22 -1.55
C THR A 528 -14.67 -5.65 -2.58
N THR A 529 -13.62 -6.30 -2.10
CA THR A 529 -12.59 -6.93 -2.92
C THR A 529 -13.20 -7.97 -3.87
N VAL A 530 -14.18 -8.75 -3.40
CA VAL A 530 -14.88 -9.76 -4.21
C VAL A 530 -15.70 -9.11 -5.34
N ASP A 531 -16.22 -7.89 -5.15
CA ASP A 531 -16.92 -7.15 -6.20
C ASP A 531 -15.94 -6.61 -7.26
N ALA A 532 -14.72 -6.25 -6.84
CA ALA A 532 -13.71 -5.66 -7.70
C ALA A 532 -12.94 -6.69 -8.54
N LEU A 533 -12.54 -7.81 -7.95
CA LEU A 533 -11.64 -8.79 -8.57
C LEU A 533 -12.13 -9.33 -9.94
N PRO A 534 -13.43 -9.63 -10.18
CA PRO A 534 -13.90 -10.14 -11.47
C PRO A 534 -13.64 -9.20 -12.65
N TYR A 535 -13.45 -7.90 -12.39
CA TYR A 535 -13.11 -6.94 -13.44
C TYR A 535 -11.74 -7.19 -14.06
N SER A 536 -10.81 -7.87 -13.35
CA SER A 536 -9.49 -8.23 -13.92
C SER A 536 -9.58 -9.10 -15.16
N ILE A 537 -10.58 -9.98 -15.24
CA ILE A 537 -10.72 -10.97 -16.31
C ILE A 537 -11.70 -10.55 -17.42
N LEU A 538 -12.19 -9.31 -17.39
CA LEU A 538 -13.01 -8.77 -18.47
C LEU A 538 -12.18 -8.74 -19.79
N PRO A 539 -12.77 -9.12 -20.93
CA PRO A 539 -12.06 -9.17 -22.21
C PRO A 539 -11.33 -7.88 -22.57
N GLU A 540 -11.96 -6.73 -22.31
CA GLU A 540 -11.42 -5.39 -22.54
C GLU A 540 -10.18 -5.09 -21.69
N ASN A 541 -10.20 -5.48 -20.41
CA ASN A 541 -9.10 -5.27 -19.49
C ASN A 541 -7.92 -6.19 -19.81
N ILE A 542 -8.18 -7.46 -20.13
CA ILE A 542 -7.14 -8.38 -20.62
C ILE A 542 -6.49 -7.81 -21.90
N ALA A 543 -7.30 -7.36 -22.86
CA ALA A 543 -6.81 -6.80 -24.11
C ALA A 543 -5.97 -5.53 -23.90
N LEU A 544 -6.32 -4.69 -22.92
CA LEU A 544 -5.53 -3.51 -22.52
C LEU A 544 -4.12 -3.90 -22.05
N PHE A 545 -4.02 -4.85 -21.12
CA PHE A 545 -2.72 -5.30 -20.62
C PHE A 545 -1.86 -5.96 -21.70
N GLU A 546 -2.47 -6.78 -22.58
CA GLU A 546 -1.77 -7.45 -23.67
C GLU A 546 -1.28 -6.45 -24.72
N ARG A 547 -2.13 -5.49 -25.12
CA ARG A 547 -1.77 -4.44 -26.09
C ARG A 547 -0.64 -3.56 -25.59
N GLN A 548 -0.62 -3.23 -24.29
CA GLN A 548 0.47 -2.44 -23.70
C GLN A 548 1.72 -3.26 -23.37
N GLY A 549 1.64 -4.60 -23.45
CA GLY A 549 2.74 -5.52 -23.19
C GLY A 549 3.09 -5.66 -21.71
N VAL A 550 2.12 -5.42 -20.81
CA VAL A 550 2.35 -5.39 -19.35
C VAL A 550 2.10 -6.74 -18.71
N LEU A 551 0.91 -7.32 -18.96
CA LEU A 551 0.53 -8.66 -18.52
C LEU A 551 -0.08 -9.45 -19.68
N ARG A 552 0.12 -10.77 -19.65
CA ARG A 552 -0.52 -11.74 -20.55
C ARG A 552 -1.81 -12.26 -19.92
N ARG A 553 -2.75 -12.77 -20.73
CA ARG A 553 -3.99 -13.39 -20.25
C ARG A 553 -3.77 -14.37 -19.10
N ASP A 554 -2.85 -15.32 -19.25
CA ASP A 554 -2.59 -16.33 -18.22
C ASP A 554 -2.07 -15.71 -16.91
N GLU A 555 -1.24 -14.66 -17.00
CA GLU A 555 -0.75 -13.92 -15.82
C GLU A 555 -1.89 -13.19 -15.09
N ILE A 556 -2.89 -12.71 -15.83
CA ILE A 556 -4.06 -12.01 -15.26
C ILE A 556 -4.99 -12.99 -14.57
N VAL A 557 -5.35 -14.09 -15.24
CA VAL A 557 -6.24 -15.13 -14.68
C VAL A 557 -5.61 -15.75 -13.43
N SER A 558 -4.31 -15.99 -13.44
CA SER A 558 -3.57 -16.46 -12.27
C SER A 558 -3.65 -15.49 -11.09
N ARG A 559 -3.45 -14.19 -11.34
CA ARG A 559 -3.54 -13.16 -10.29
C ARG A 559 -4.95 -13.07 -9.71
N TYR A 560 -5.96 -13.18 -10.57
CA TYR A 560 -7.35 -13.21 -10.15
C TYR A 560 -7.63 -14.33 -9.15
N GLU A 561 -7.24 -15.57 -9.50
CA GLU A 561 -7.38 -16.74 -8.63
C GLU A 561 -6.61 -16.56 -7.31
N ILE A 562 -5.33 -16.18 -7.38
CA ILE A 562 -4.48 -15.95 -6.19
C ILE A 562 -5.13 -14.95 -5.23
N MET A 563 -5.65 -13.84 -5.75
CA MET A 563 -6.23 -12.78 -4.91
C MET A 563 -7.57 -13.21 -4.29
N MET A 564 -8.41 -13.95 -5.01
CA MET A 564 -9.65 -14.52 -4.44
C MET A 564 -9.37 -15.55 -3.35
N GLU A 565 -8.39 -16.42 -3.56
CA GLU A 565 -7.95 -17.38 -2.55
C GLU A 565 -7.33 -16.69 -1.34
N GLU A 566 -6.48 -15.68 -1.54
CA GLU A 566 -5.85 -14.91 -0.47
C GLU A 566 -6.93 -14.25 0.41
N TYR A 567 -7.92 -13.61 -0.21
CA TYR A 567 -9.08 -13.03 0.49
C TYR A 567 -9.78 -14.07 1.38
N THR A 568 -10.10 -15.23 0.80
CA THR A 568 -10.76 -16.33 1.51
C THR A 568 -9.89 -16.86 2.67
N LYS A 569 -8.59 -17.04 2.44
CA LYS A 569 -7.64 -17.56 3.42
C LYS A 569 -7.48 -16.61 4.60
N VAL A 570 -7.33 -15.31 4.34
CA VAL A 570 -7.19 -14.28 5.39
C VAL A 570 -8.41 -14.29 6.31
N LEU A 571 -9.62 -14.19 5.76
CA LEU A 571 -10.83 -14.13 6.57
C LEU A 571 -11.19 -15.46 7.22
N ASN A 572 -10.80 -16.60 6.63
CA ASN A 572 -10.89 -17.90 7.32
C ASN A 572 -9.96 -17.95 8.55
N ILE A 573 -8.73 -17.41 8.48
CA ILE A 573 -7.82 -17.30 9.64
C ILE A 573 -8.44 -16.41 10.72
N GLU A 574 -9.04 -15.29 10.34
CA GLU A 574 -9.77 -14.42 11.27
C GLU A 574 -10.92 -15.16 11.95
N ALA A 575 -11.81 -15.80 11.19
CA ALA A 575 -12.94 -16.55 11.74
C ALA A 575 -12.50 -17.68 12.69
N LEU A 576 -11.47 -18.45 12.32
CA LEU A 576 -10.91 -19.51 13.17
C LEU A 576 -10.30 -18.94 14.45
N THR A 577 -9.63 -17.78 14.37
CA THR A 577 -9.05 -17.10 15.53
C THR A 577 -10.15 -16.58 16.45
N MET A 578 -11.24 -16.01 15.90
CA MET A 578 -12.41 -15.61 16.69
C MET A 578 -13.04 -16.77 17.44
N ILE A 579 -13.24 -17.91 16.76
CA ILE A 579 -13.74 -19.13 17.37
C ILE A 579 -12.83 -19.59 18.52
N ASP A 580 -11.51 -19.64 18.31
CA ASP A 580 -10.54 -20.08 19.33
C ASP A 580 -10.59 -19.17 20.56
N MET A 581 -10.54 -17.85 20.35
CA MET A 581 -10.53 -16.87 21.43
C MET A 581 -11.85 -16.85 22.20
N ALA A 582 -13.00 -16.83 21.51
CA ALA A 582 -14.30 -16.86 22.16
C ALA A 582 -14.47 -18.13 23.01
N LYS A 583 -14.15 -19.29 22.44
CA LYS A 583 -14.34 -20.59 23.07
C LYS A 583 -13.38 -20.89 24.22
N LYS A 584 -12.11 -20.50 24.09
CA LYS A 584 -11.05 -20.87 25.04
C LYS A 584 -10.67 -19.77 26.01
N GLN A 585 -11.00 -18.51 25.72
CA GLN A 585 -10.62 -17.37 26.55
C GLN A 585 -11.86 -16.63 27.07
N ILE A 586 -12.69 -16.06 26.19
CA ILE A 586 -13.79 -15.18 26.59
C ILE A 586 -14.85 -15.95 27.41
N LEU A 587 -15.52 -16.94 26.81
CA LEU A 587 -16.61 -17.65 27.49
C LEU A 587 -16.17 -18.30 28.82
N PRO A 588 -15.00 -18.97 28.92
CA PRO A 588 -14.53 -19.48 30.20
C PRO A 588 -14.25 -18.40 31.25
N SER A 589 -13.77 -17.21 30.85
CA SER A 589 -13.61 -16.07 31.76
C SER A 589 -14.95 -15.58 32.29
N ILE A 590 -15.95 -15.49 31.42
CA ILE A 590 -17.30 -15.08 31.81
C ILE A 590 -17.92 -16.06 32.81
N VAL A 591 -17.83 -17.37 32.58
CA VAL A 591 -18.34 -18.38 33.53
C VAL A 591 -17.73 -18.24 34.92
N ARG A 592 -16.43 -17.93 35.01
CA ARG A 592 -15.77 -17.70 36.30
C ARG A 592 -16.35 -16.46 36.99
N PHE A 593 -16.55 -15.38 36.26
CA PHE A 593 -17.12 -14.16 36.82
C PHE A 593 -18.60 -14.33 37.23
N GLU A 594 -19.41 -15.02 36.42
CA GLU A 594 -20.79 -15.38 36.78
C GLU A 594 -20.84 -16.16 38.10
N LYS A 595 -19.92 -17.12 38.28
CA LYS A 595 -19.82 -17.87 39.53
C LYS A 595 -19.50 -16.95 40.72
N GLU A 596 -18.57 -16.01 40.57
CA GLU A 596 -18.21 -15.07 41.65
C GLU A 596 -19.39 -14.17 42.02
N LEU A 597 -20.15 -13.67 41.04
CA LEU A 597 -21.36 -12.88 41.26
C LEU A 597 -22.44 -13.72 41.97
N ALA A 598 -22.70 -14.94 41.49
CA ALA A 598 -23.69 -15.84 42.07
C ALA A 598 -23.33 -16.22 43.52
N ASP A 599 -22.08 -16.60 43.77
CA ASP A 599 -21.59 -16.90 45.11
C ASP A 599 -21.76 -15.70 46.04
N THR A 600 -21.42 -14.49 45.57
CA THR A 600 -21.60 -13.25 46.32
C THR A 600 -23.06 -12.98 46.68
N ILE A 601 -23.98 -13.17 45.73
CA ILE A 601 -25.43 -13.00 45.96
C ILE A 601 -25.92 -13.99 47.02
N VAL A 602 -25.53 -15.26 46.91
CA VAL A 602 -25.91 -16.31 47.86
C VAL A 602 -25.38 -15.99 49.25
N LEU A 603 -24.11 -15.60 49.37
CA LEU A 603 -23.48 -15.26 50.64
C LEU A 603 -24.13 -14.04 51.30
N LYS A 604 -24.42 -12.97 50.55
CA LYS A 604 -25.14 -11.79 51.06
C LYS A 604 -26.50 -12.19 51.65
N ARG A 605 -27.29 -12.95 50.90
CA ARG A 605 -28.63 -13.39 51.32
C ARG A 605 -28.59 -14.35 52.51
N ALA A 606 -27.55 -15.18 52.62
CA ALA A 606 -27.34 -16.07 53.76
C ALA A 606 -26.99 -15.32 55.04
N VAL A 607 -26.27 -14.20 54.96
CA VAL A 607 -25.94 -13.34 56.12
C VAL A 607 -27.18 -12.55 56.56
N LEU A 608 -27.88 -11.92 55.62
CA LEU A 608 -29.12 -11.20 55.89
C LEU A 608 -29.96 -11.12 54.61
N GLU A 609 -31.16 -11.70 54.64
CA GLU A 609 -32.04 -11.87 53.47
C GLU A 609 -32.40 -10.53 52.79
N THR A 610 -32.48 -9.44 53.56
CA THR A 610 -32.86 -8.11 53.06
C THR A 610 -31.70 -7.29 52.51
N LEU A 611 -30.48 -7.83 52.42
CA LEU A 611 -29.33 -7.08 51.89
C LEU A 611 -29.52 -6.77 50.40
N PRO A 612 -29.29 -5.51 49.97
CA PRO A 612 -29.38 -5.16 48.56
C PRO A 612 -28.28 -5.87 47.75
N SER A 613 -28.69 -6.44 46.62
CA SER A 613 -27.82 -7.14 45.65
C SER A 613 -28.11 -6.68 44.21
N SER A 614 -28.62 -5.45 44.05
CA SER A 614 -29.09 -4.93 42.76
C SER A 614 -27.99 -4.83 41.72
N TYR A 615 -26.76 -4.49 42.14
CA TYR A 615 -25.60 -4.49 41.25
C TYR A 615 -25.26 -5.91 40.79
N GLU A 616 -25.07 -6.85 41.72
CA GLU A 616 -24.66 -8.21 41.35
C GLU A 616 -25.72 -8.94 40.53
N THR A 617 -27.00 -8.82 40.92
CA THR A 617 -28.11 -9.46 40.22
C THR A 617 -28.32 -8.86 38.83
N GLY A 618 -28.27 -7.53 38.68
CA GLY A 618 -28.40 -6.86 37.39
C GLY A 618 -27.22 -7.17 36.45
N THR A 619 -26.00 -7.15 36.96
CA THR A 619 -24.80 -7.52 36.18
C THR A 619 -24.85 -8.99 35.78
N LEU A 620 -25.22 -9.90 36.69
CA LEU A 620 -25.36 -11.32 36.38
C LEU A 620 -26.40 -11.57 35.28
N GLU A 621 -27.59 -10.93 35.36
CA GLU A 621 -28.63 -11.05 34.34
C GLU A 621 -28.14 -10.55 32.96
N ALA A 622 -27.46 -9.40 32.93
CA ALA A 622 -26.91 -8.84 31.70
C ALA A 622 -25.82 -9.74 31.09
N ILE A 623 -24.91 -10.26 31.92
CA ILE A 623 -23.84 -11.16 31.49
C ILE A 623 -24.40 -12.48 30.99
N SER A 624 -25.34 -13.11 31.71
CA SER A 624 -25.93 -14.38 31.28
C SER A 624 -26.66 -14.24 29.95
N THR A 625 -27.36 -13.12 29.73
CA THR A 625 -28.02 -12.82 28.45
C THR A 625 -26.99 -12.68 27.31
N ALA A 626 -25.95 -11.86 27.51
CA ALA A 626 -24.92 -11.66 26.50
C ALA A 626 -24.10 -12.94 26.24
N MET A 627 -23.89 -13.76 27.27
CA MET A 627 -23.20 -15.05 27.16
C MET A 627 -24.00 -16.05 26.33
N GLU A 628 -25.31 -16.13 26.51
CA GLU A 628 -26.19 -16.98 25.69
C GLU A 628 -26.13 -16.56 24.21
N GLN A 629 -26.18 -15.25 23.93
CA GLN A 629 -26.04 -14.70 22.59
C GLN A 629 -24.67 -15.02 21.97
N ALA A 630 -23.59 -14.79 22.73
CA ALA A 630 -22.22 -15.09 22.27
C ALA A 630 -22.04 -16.58 21.98
N PHE A 631 -22.58 -17.47 22.83
CA PHE A 631 -22.48 -18.91 22.60
C PHE A 631 -23.27 -19.36 21.37
N ALA A 632 -24.48 -18.82 21.16
CA ALA A 632 -25.27 -19.11 19.97
C ALA A 632 -24.57 -18.62 18.68
N ALA A 633 -24.03 -17.40 18.69
CA ALA A 633 -23.27 -16.84 17.57
C ALA A 633 -21.98 -17.64 17.29
N LEU A 634 -21.27 -18.08 18.33
CA LEU A 634 -20.09 -18.94 18.21
C LEU A 634 -20.44 -20.25 17.49
N LYS A 635 -21.55 -20.89 17.89
CA LYS A 635 -22.00 -22.14 17.27
C LYS A 635 -22.39 -21.94 15.81
N ALA A 636 -23.07 -20.83 15.50
CA ALA A 636 -23.39 -20.48 14.13
C ALA A 636 -22.13 -20.30 13.28
N LEU A 637 -21.14 -19.56 13.78
CA LEU A 637 -19.87 -19.34 13.08
C LEU A 637 -19.08 -20.65 12.88
N GLU A 638 -19.03 -21.54 13.87
CA GLU A 638 -18.41 -22.89 13.73
C GLU A 638 -19.04 -23.68 12.58
N VAL A 639 -20.38 -23.65 12.44
CA VAL A 639 -21.09 -24.33 11.34
C VAL A 639 -20.76 -23.68 10.00
N LYS A 640 -20.77 -22.34 9.92
CA LYS A 640 -20.49 -21.62 8.67
C LYS A 640 -19.04 -21.79 8.20
N VAL A 641 -18.07 -21.83 9.10
CA VAL A 641 -16.69 -22.15 8.75
C VAL A 641 -16.57 -23.58 8.23
N ALA A 642 -17.28 -24.55 8.83
CA ALA A 642 -17.30 -25.91 8.30
C ALA A 642 -17.94 -26.00 6.91
N GLU A 643 -19.00 -25.23 6.64
CA GLU A 643 -19.60 -25.09 5.31
C GLU A 643 -18.60 -24.50 4.30
N LEU A 644 -17.88 -23.42 4.66
CA LEU A 644 -16.84 -22.82 3.82
C LEU A 644 -15.78 -23.84 3.38
N HIS A 645 -15.34 -24.73 4.29
CA HIS A 645 -14.33 -25.75 3.98
C HIS A 645 -14.82 -26.86 3.04
N GLN A 646 -16.11 -26.89 2.70
CA GLN A 646 -16.68 -27.79 1.67
C GLN A 646 -16.84 -27.12 0.31
N ILE A 647 -16.48 -25.84 0.17
CA ILE A 647 -16.57 -25.10 -1.10
C ILE A 647 -15.21 -25.18 -1.80
N ASP A 648 -15.16 -25.96 -2.89
CA ASP A 648 -13.94 -26.12 -3.69
C ASP A 648 -13.71 -24.99 -4.71
N ASP A 649 -14.79 -24.29 -5.10
CA ASP A 649 -14.72 -23.19 -6.07
C ASP A 649 -14.30 -21.88 -5.38
N PHE A 650 -13.21 -21.27 -5.85
CA PHE A 650 -12.62 -20.10 -5.20
C PHE A 650 -13.51 -18.85 -5.29
N GLU A 651 -14.31 -18.69 -6.35
CA GLU A 651 -15.23 -17.54 -6.49
C GLU A 651 -16.39 -17.68 -5.52
N LEU A 652 -16.99 -18.88 -5.46
CA LEU A 652 -18.06 -19.19 -4.52
C LEU A 652 -17.59 -19.11 -3.07
N ALA A 653 -16.36 -19.56 -2.78
CA ALA A 653 -15.77 -19.47 -1.44
C ALA A 653 -15.57 -18.01 -1.02
N ALA A 654 -15.02 -17.17 -1.89
CA ALA A 654 -14.83 -15.75 -1.63
C ALA A 654 -16.18 -15.01 -1.42
N ALA A 655 -17.17 -15.30 -2.26
CA ALA A 655 -18.53 -14.77 -2.11
C ALA A 655 -19.18 -15.23 -0.79
N PHE A 656 -19.03 -16.52 -0.42
CA PHE A 656 -19.54 -17.05 0.83
C PHE A 656 -18.88 -16.41 2.05
N VAL A 657 -17.57 -16.13 1.98
CA VAL A 657 -16.88 -15.39 3.03
C VAL A 657 -17.48 -13.99 3.19
N ARG A 658 -17.64 -13.23 2.09
CA ARG A 658 -18.22 -11.89 2.09
C ARG A 658 -19.64 -11.88 2.66
N ASP A 659 -20.49 -12.79 2.18
CA ASP A 659 -21.94 -12.75 2.42
C ASP A 659 -22.39 -13.50 3.69
N VAL A 660 -21.57 -14.44 4.19
CA VAL A 660 -21.96 -15.35 5.29
C VAL A 660 -20.97 -15.32 6.45
N ILE A 661 -19.66 -15.41 6.20
CA ILE A 661 -18.65 -15.48 7.27
C ILE A 661 -18.50 -14.12 7.97
N ILE A 662 -18.31 -13.04 7.21
CA ILE A 662 -18.14 -11.70 7.80
C ILE A 662 -19.35 -11.31 8.68
N PRO A 663 -20.61 -11.41 8.22
CA PRO A 663 -21.76 -11.11 9.08
C PRO A 663 -21.86 -12.02 10.33
N ALA A 664 -21.44 -13.29 10.23
CA ALA A 664 -21.41 -14.20 11.37
C ALA A 664 -20.31 -13.84 12.38
N MET A 665 -19.15 -13.35 11.91
CA MET A 665 -18.10 -12.79 12.75
C MET A 665 -18.60 -11.55 13.51
N ASP A 666 -19.26 -10.61 12.82
CA ASP A 666 -19.84 -9.40 13.44
C ASP A 666 -20.88 -9.77 14.51
N SER A 667 -21.70 -10.77 14.22
CA SER A 667 -22.73 -11.28 15.15
C SER A 667 -22.13 -11.93 16.41
N LEU A 668 -20.93 -12.52 16.32
CA LEU A 668 -20.19 -13.03 17.48
C LEU A 668 -19.49 -11.92 18.26
N ARG A 669 -18.92 -10.95 17.53
CA ARG A 669 -18.20 -9.83 18.14
C ARG A 669 -19.09 -8.99 19.06
N ALA A 670 -20.27 -8.61 18.58
CA ALA A 670 -21.17 -7.69 19.31
C ALA A 670 -21.44 -8.10 20.78
N PRO A 671 -21.90 -9.34 21.09
CA PRO A 671 -22.09 -9.75 22.47
C PRO A 671 -20.77 -9.95 23.25
N CYS A 672 -19.68 -10.32 22.58
CA CYS A 672 -18.37 -10.44 23.22
C CYS A 672 -17.80 -9.07 23.68
N ASP A 673 -17.98 -8.03 22.88
CA ASP A 673 -17.58 -6.67 23.23
C ASP A 673 -18.47 -6.12 24.37
N GLN A 674 -19.75 -6.49 24.40
CA GLN A 674 -20.62 -6.19 25.56
C GLN A 674 -20.13 -6.89 26.84
N LEU A 675 -19.72 -8.15 26.74
CA LEU A 675 -19.17 -8.90 27.87
C LEU A 675 -17.88 -8.27 28.41
N GLU A 676 -17.02 -7.71 27.56
CA GLU A 676 -15.82 -6.96 27.98
C GLU A 676 -16.18 -5.82 28.93
N MET A 677 -17.21 -5.02 28.59
CA MET A 677 -17.62 -3.87 29.38
C MET A 677 -18.22 -4.22 30.75
N LEU A 678 -18.74 -5.44 30.90
CA LEU A 678 -19.42 -5.88 32.12
C LEU A 678 -18.51 -6.69 33.06
N THR A 679 -17.38 -7.20 32.55
CA THR A 679 -16.53 -8.14 33.27
C THR A 679 -15.46 -7.43 34.09
N ASP A 680 -15.10 -8.00 35.24
CA ASP A 680 -13.92 -7.55 35.99
C ASP A 680 -12.66 -7.57 35.11
N THR A 681 -11.89 -6.48 35.16
CA THR A 681 -10.62 -6.33 34.44
C THR A 681 -9.60 -7.41 34.80
N GLU A 682 -9.62 -7.95 36.03
CA GLU A 682 -8.71 -9.03 36.45
C GLU A 682 -9.07 -10.39 35.83
N LEU A 683 -10.34 -10.59 35.46
CA LEU A 683 -10.84 -11.84 34.86
C LEU A 683 -10.90 -11.79 33.33
N TRP A 684 -10.92 -10.59 32.75
CA TRP A 684 -10.89 -10.41 31.30
C TRP A 684 -9.55 -10.92 30.71
N PRO A 685 -9.58 -11.80 29.69
CA PRO A 685 -8.43 -12.65 29.37
C PRO A 685 -7.32 -11.97 28.56
N PHE A 686 -7.51 -10.76 28.05
CA PHE A 686 -6.52 -10.07 27.23
C PHE A 686 -6.65 -8.54 27.31
N PRO A 687 -5.61 -7.77 26.92
CA PRO A 687 -5.63 -6.30 27.00
C PRO A 687 -6.78 -5.65 26.21
N THR A 688 -7.45 -4.68 26.83
CA THR A 688 -8.50 -3.84 26.23
C THR A 688 -7.90 -2.76 25.33
N TYR A 689 -8.73 -2.10 24.52
CA TYR A 689 -8.28 -1.00 23.64
C TYR A 689 -7.59 0.14 24.42
N GLY A 690 -8.06 0.44 25.64
CA GLY A 690 -7.42 1.45 26.49
C GLY A 690 -5.94 1.14 26.77
N LYS A 691 -5.59 -0.13 27.02
CA LYS A 691 -4.20 -0.56 27.21
C LYS A 691 -3.42 -0.53 25.89
N LEU A 692 -4.01 -0.94 24.78
CA LEU A 692 -3.34 -1.02 23.49
C LEU A 692 -3.01 0.38 22.92
N LEU A 693 -3.97 1.31 22.99
CA LEU A 693 -3.87 2.64 22.39
C LEU A 693 -3.14 3.66 23.27
N PHE A 694 -3.26 3.55 24.60
CA PHE A 694 -2.68 4.55 25.52
C PHE A 694 -1.54 3.98 26.39
N GLY A 695 -1.28 2.68 26.32
CA GLY A 695 -0.29 2.00 27.17
C GLY A 695 1.18 2.21 26.78
N ILE A 696 1.47 2.89 25.67
CA ILE A 696 2.83 3.34 25.35
C ILE A 696 3.12 4.55 26.25
N ILE A 697 3.89 4.34 27.33
CA ILE A 697 4.26 5.37 28.30
C ILE A 697 5.73 5.78 28.10
#